data_AF-A0A9Q1RSX8-F1
#
_entry.id   AF-A0A9Q1RSX8-F1
#
_cell.length_a   1.000
_cell.length_b   1.000
_cell.length_c   1.000
_cell.angle_alpha   90.00
_cell.angle_beta   90.00
_cell.angle_gamma   90.00
#
_symmetry.space_group_name_H-M   'P 1'
#
loop_
_entity.id
_entity.type
_entity.pdbx_description
1 polymer ?
#
loop_
_entity_poly.entity_id
_entity_poly.type
_entity_poly.pdbx_seq_one_letter_code
_entity_poly.pdbx_strand_id
1 'polypeptide(L)'
;MEWAWEYVNIFWSITTILLPFFFLQHFHRRRSSKNRRLLPPGPRGWPLFGNMFELGNEPHKTLMGLKQKYGPVVWLKLGSINTMVMLSAEAAAEFFKNHDGAFAERSVTEVMKSHGYYKGSVALAPYGTYWRIMKRIMTVQMLVNKRINETVDLRRKCMDDLIEWIRNREANSSGGIHVAKFVFLSSFNMLGKLLLSRELVDPKSEKGSEFFAAMVGLMECSGHQNIVDVFPWLRWMDPQGLRRKMDRGLGKTIEIVSGFLKERFEERGRTGEKKKDFLEVLLEYEGKGKDEPEKLSDQELILIILEIFLADCLEYNLAGLEAAIEDSVDVISISIGSATSLPLYDDNRAIGVYSAMKKGIFVSCSAENSGPNNGSVVNGAPWILTVGASTTDRKISAVAVLGNGAEYESESAFQPKNFSRKLLPVVNGNSCELLNTSDVKGKIVLCDTSGYSSRTDKGEAVKNAGGAAMILMNEKYRGYTTFSDHHVLPMTHVSYNDGEKNISYMKSMSTPVATILFKGTRIGDKHAPTVAYFSSRGPFMPSQGILKPDIIGPGVNILAAWPTSVGSIITSTSSSSSSSTFNIISGRSMSCPHLAGVAALLRSAHPDWSQAAIKSAILTMADFVNLGNDPIQDETLKPADLLTIGSVHVIPSRANDPGLIYDIQPKYYIPYLCGLNYTDNQVSAIVKKKVHCTSTIPQSELNYPSFSIPKESSAQTYTRIVTNVGEAISTYRVKVFGLEGVEVTVNPKILKFTTLNQKVSYNVTVKSSDPTGHSQGYIIWFSDRHAVRSPIDVFSHISVT
;
A
#
# COMPACT_ATOMS: atom_id res chain seq x y z
N MET A 1 -25.16 31.30 57.55
CA MET A 1 -24.33 30.24 58.17
C MET A 1 -24.86 28.87 57.74
N GLU A 2 -25.15 28.67 56.44
CA GLU A 2 -25.78 27.43 55.91
C GLU A 2 -24.94 26.77 54.80
N TRP A 3 -24.07 27.52 54.12
CA TRP A 3 -23.19 26.99 53.07
C TRP A 3 -22.03 26.12 53.60
N ALA A 4 -21.73 26.17 54.90
CA ALA A 4 -20.63 25.39 55.49
C ALA A 4 -21.03 23.92 55.77
N TRP A 5 -22.33 23.62 55.90
CA TRP A 5 -22.80 22.28 56.30
C TRP A 5 -22.94 21.32 55.11
N GLU A 6 -23.27 21.81 53.91
CA GLU A 6 -23.37 20.95 52.71
C GLU A 6 -22.01 20.43 52.22
N TYR A 7 -20.96 21.26 52.25
CA TYR A 7 -19.61 20.82 51.87
C TYR A 7 -19.01 19.84 52.88
N VAL A 8 -19.31 20.02 54.17
CA VAL A 8 -18.87 19.08 55.21
C VAL A 8 -19.56 17.72 55.01
N ASN A 9 -20.86 17.69 54.71
CA ASN A 9 -21.58 16.44 54.44
C ASN A 9 -21.11 15.74 53.16
N ILE A 10 -20.82 16.47 52.08
CA ILE A 10 -20.26 15.87 50.84
C ILE A 10 -18.85 15.33 51.10
N PHE A 11 -18.02 16.05 51.86
CA PHE A 11 -16.67 15.60 52.21
C PHE A 11 -16.69 14.36 53.12
N TRP A 12 -17.60 14.29 54.11
CA TRP A 12 -17.81 13.11 54.96
C TRP A 12 -18.42 11.93 54.18
N SER A 13 -19.29 12.19 53.19
CA SER A 13 -19.85 11.14 52.31
C SER A 13 -18.80 10.55 51.38
N ILE A 14 -17.92 11.38 50.82
CA ILE A 14 -16.82 10.93 49.96
C ILE A 14 -15.76 10.19 50.79
N THR A 15 -15.42 10.68 51.98
CA THR A 15 -14.45 10.00 52.85
C THR A 15 -14.99 8.68 53.43
N THR A 16 -16.28 8.57 53.75
CA THR A 16 -16.89 7.30 54.20
C THR A 16 -16.99 6.22 53.12
N ILE A 17 -17.02 6.59 51.83
CA ILE A 17 -16.95 5.64 50.70
C ILE A 17 -15.48 5.28 50.36
N LEU A 18 -14.56 6.24 50.45
CA LEU A 18 -13.15 6.03 50.09
C LEU A 18 -12.37 5.26 51.15
N LEU A 19 -12.66 5.42 52.45
CA LEU A 19 -11.95 4.73 53.53
C LEU A 19 -12.09 3.19 53.48
N PRO A 20 -13.29 2.60 53.33
CA PRO A 20 -13.46 1.16 53.13
C PRO A 20 -12.78 0.69 51.85
N PHE A 21 -12.80 1.49 50.78
CA PHE A 21 -12.12 1.19 49.52
C PHE A 21 -10.60 1.12 49.69
N PHE A 22 -10.00 2.05 50.44
CA PHE A 22 -8.57 2.03 50.79
C PHE A 22 -8.20 0.85 51.70
N PHE A 23 -9.07 0.49 52.67
CA PHE A 23 -8.85 -0.68 53.54
C PHE A 23 -8.99 -2.01 52.78
N LEU A 24 -9.99 -2.14 51.89
CA LEU A 24 -10.13 -3.28 50.96
C LEU A 24 -8.93 -3.38 50.03
N GLN A 25 -8.44 -2.26 49.50
CA GLN A 25 -7.24 -2.23 48.66
C GLN A 25 -5.96 -2.58 49.43
N HIS A 26 -5.86 -2.20 50.71
CA HIS A 26 -4.76 -2.57 51.60
C HIS A 26 -4.77 -4.08 51.92
N PHE A 27 -5.94 -4.66 52.19
CA PHE A 27 -6.09 -6.11 52.42
C PHE A 27 -5.90 -6.93 51.14
N HIS A 28 -6.35 -6.44 49.98
CA HIS A 28 -6.10 -7.08 48.68
C HIS A 28 -4.60 -7.01 48.32
N ARG A 29 -3.92 -5.90 48.65
CA ARG A 29 -2.45 -5.76 48.55
C ARG A 29 -1.70 -6.75 49.45
N ARG A 30 -2.17 -7.00 50.68
CA ARG A 30 -1.55 -7.98 51.59
C ARG A 30 -1.76 -9.44 51.13
N ARG A 31 -2.93 -9.78 50.56
CA ARG A 31 -3.19 -11.13 50.01
C ARG A 31 -2.41 -11.40 48.71
N SER A 32 -2.18 -10.39 47.87
CA SER A 32 -1.45 -10.52 46.60
C SER A 32 0.09 -10.62 46.76
N SER A 33 0.63 -10.26 47.94
CA SER A 33 2.08 -10.21 48.19
C SER A 33 2.79 -11.58 48.23
N LYS A 34 2.06 -12.71 48.31
CA LYS A 34 2.70 -14.04 48.42
C LYS A 34 3.15 -14.66 47.09
N ASN A 35 2.69 -14.14 45.93
CA ASN A 35 3.07 -14.66 44.59
C ASN A 35 3.86 -13.67 43.72
N ARG A 36 4.53 -12.66 44.30
CA ARG A 36 5.30 -11.64 43.55
C ARG A 36 6.59 -12.14 42.90
N ARG A 37 6.93 -13.43 43.02
CA ARG A 37 8.13 -13.98 42.39
C ARG A 37 7.75 -14.41 40.97
N LEU A 38 8.26 -13.68 39.96
CA LEU A 38 8.33 -13.97 38.51
C LEU A 38 7.52 -13.09 37.54
N LEU A 39 7.16 -11.83 37.88
CA LEU A 39 6.73 -10.86 36.85
C LEU A 39 7.92 -10.01 36.37
N PRO A 40 7.98 -9.62 35.08
CA PRO A 40 8.98 -8.70 34.59
C PRO A 40 8.94 -7.34 35.33
N PRO A 41 10.05 -6.61 35.38
CA PRO A 41 10.12 -5.29 36.00
C PRO A 41 9.25 -4.27 35.26
N GLY A 42 8.78 -3.22 35.96
CA GLY A 42 8.03 -2.15 35.32
C GLY A 42 7.56 -1.05 36.29
N PRO A 43 7.11 0.09 35.77
CA PRO A 43 6.64 1.22 36.56
C PRO A 43 5.38 0.87 37.37
N ARG A 44 5.25 1.47 38.55
CA ARG A 44 4.10 1.26 39.43
C ARG A 44 2.89 2.06 38.92
N GLY A 45 1.95 1.36 38.30
CA GLY A 45 0.72 2.00 37.81
C GLY A 45 -0.21 2.51 38.92
N TRP A 46 -1.06 3.45 38.54
CA TRP A 46 -2.09 4.08 39.36
C TRP A 46 -3.17 3.08 39.81
N PRO A 47 -3.81 3.29 40.98
CA PRO A 47 -5.00 2.55 41.38
C PRO A 47 -6.08 2.59 40.26
N LEU A 48 -6.58 1.42 39.87
CA LEU A 48 -7.58 1.18 38.80
C LEU A 48 -7.11 1.44 37.36
N PHE A 49 -6.40 2.53 37.06
CA PHE A 49 -6.01 2.92 35.70
C PHE A 49 -4.66 2.34 35.26
N GLY A 50 -3.88 1.81 36.20
CA GLY A 50 -2.55 1.29 35.91
C GLY A 50 -1.63 2.36 35.33
N ASN A 51 -0.86 2.01 34.31
CA ASN A 51 0.12 2.88 33.67
C ASN A 51 -0.47 3.71 32.51
N MET A 52 -1.79 3.70 32.27
CA MET A 52 -2.38 4.37 31.10
C MET A 52 -2.01 5.86 31.00
N PHE A 53 -2.08 6.59 32.11
CA PHE A 53 -1.73 8.02 32.12
C PHE A 53 -0.22 8.28 32.04
N GLU A 54 0.59 7.29 32.42
CA GLU A 54 2.05 7.39 32.34
C GLU A 54 2.55 7.28 30.90
N LEU A 55 1.79 6.64 30.02
CA LEU A 55 2.15 6.47 28.61
C LEU A 55 2.14 7.80 27.83
N GLY A 56 1.34 8.77 28.25
CA GLY A 56 1.23 10.08 27.60
C GLY A 56 0.68 10.01 26.18
N ASN A 57 0.85 11.10 25.42
CA ASN A 57 0.36 11.20 24.04
C ASN A 57 1.20 10.40 23.03
N GLU A 58 2.44 10.03 23.40
CA GLU A 58 3.35 9.26 22.55
C GLU A 58 3.72 7.93 23.24
N PRO A 59 2.75 7.01 23.41
CA PRO A 59 2.92 5.79 24.21
C PRO A 59 4.13 4.96 23.75
N HIS A 60 4.38 4.86 22.45
CA HIS A 60 5.50 4.11 21.89
C HIS A 60 6.89 4.68 22.31
N LYS A 61 7.05 6.00 22.39
CA LYS A 61 8.29 6.64 22.87
C LYS A 61 8.47 6.43 24.36
N THR A 62 7.40 6.61 25.13
CA THR A 62 7.41 6.35 26.58
C THR A 62 7.79 4.90 26.86
N LEU A 63 7.15 3.95 26.16
CA LEU A 63 7.46 2.52 26.24
C LEU A 63 8.92 2.24 25.91
N MET A 64 9.47 2.79 24.83
CA MET A 64 10.89 2.65 24.51
C MET A 64 11.81 3.24 25.58
N GLY A 65 11.44 4.36 26.20
CA GLY A 65 12.16 4.95 27.34
C GLY A 65 12.20 4.03 28.56
N LEU A 66 11.15 3.24 28.81
CA LEU A 66 11.12 2.27 29.91
C LEU A 66 12.19 1.20 29.76
N LYS A 67 12.65 0.90 28.54
CA LYS A 67 13.72 -0.08 28.28
C LYS A 67 14.99 0.26 29.05
N GLN A 68 15.36 1.54 29.10
CA GLN A 68 16.61 1.98 29.75
C GLN A 68 16.60 1.71 31.26
N LYS A 69 15.41 1.74 31.88
CA LYS A 69 15.25 1.64 33.33
C LYS A 69 14.86 0.25 33.81
N TYR A 70 14.03 -0.45 33.06
CA TYR A 70 13.45 -1.74 33.44
C TYR A 70 13.96 -2.89 32.57
N GLY A 71 14.69 -2.62 31.50
CA GLY A 71 15.27 -3.64 30.63
C GLY A 71 14.37 -4.01 29.44
N PRO A 72 14.73 -5.08 28.70
CA PRO A 72 14.15 -5.41 27.39
C PRO A 72 12.71 -5.94 27.45
N VAL A 73 12.23 -6.33 28.64
CA VAL A 73 10.87 -6.85 28.87
C VAL A 73 10.26 -6.12 30.04
N VAL A 74 9.15 -5.43 29.80
CA VAL A 74 8.52 -4.57 30.79
C VAL A 74 7.11 -5.02 31.10
N TRP A 75 6.74 -5.03 32.37
CA TRP A 75 5.39 -5.32 32.83
C TRP A 75 4.62 -4.03 33.11
N LEU A 76 3.47 -3.91 32.48
CA LEU A 76 2.56 -2.78 32.63
C LEU A 76 1.16 -3.26 32.98
N LYS A 77 0.34 -2.31 33.43
CA LYS A 77 -1.08 -2.50 33.61
C LYS A 77 -1.83 -1.44 32.82
N LEU A 78 -2.55 -1.81 31.77
CA LEU A 78 -3.39 -0.88 31.02
C LEU A 78 -4.81 -0.97 31.55
N GLY A 79 -5.19 -0.01 32.40
CA GLY A 79 -6.40 -0.08 33.18
C GLY A 79 -6.37 -1.24 34.16
N SER A 80 -7.24 -2.22 33.92
CA SER A 80 -7.30 -3.47 34.67
C SER A 80 -6.57 -4.63 34.01
N ILE A 81 -6.04 -4.45 32.79
CA ILE A 81 -5.39 -5.50 32.01
C ILE A 81 -3.89 -5.54 32.29
N ASN A 82 -3.37 -6.74 32.53
CA ASN A 82 -1.94 -6.99 32.63
C ASN A 82 -1.32 -7.07 31.24
N THR A 83 -0.26 -6.30 31.00
CA THR A 83 0.33 -6.14 29.68
C THR A 83 1.84 -6.31 29.77
N MET A 84 2.37 -7.27 29.04
CA MET A 84 3.82 -7.44 28.88
C MET A 84 4.25 -6.77 27.57
N VAL A 85 5.30 -5.95 27.64
CA VAL A 85 5.82 -5.20 26.48
C VAL A 85 7.26 -5.64 26.19
N MET A 86 7.50 -6.09 24.97
CA MET A 86 8.83 -6.43 24.45
C MET A 86 9.46 -5.18 23.82
N LEU A 87 10.63 -4.76 24.31
CA LEU A 87 11.30 -3.51 23.91
C LEU A 87 12.68 -3.76 23.24
N SER A 88 12.96 -5.00 22.85
CA SER A 88 14.19 -5.37 22.13
C SER A 88 13.91 -6.45 21.10
N ALA A 89 14.70 -6.45 20.02
CA ALA A 89 14.63 -7.46 18.98
C ALA A 89 14.98 -8.84 19.52
N GLU A 90 15.94 -8.92 20.45
CA GLU A 90 16.38 -10.16 21.09
C GLU A 90 15.26 -10.77 21.94
N ALA A 91 14.59 -9.98 22.79
CA ALA A 91 13.47 -10.47 23.59
C ALA A 91 12.27 -10.86 22.73
N ALA A 92 11.98 -10.09 21.67
CA ALA A 92 10.92 -10.45 20.72
C ALA A 92 11.26 -11.75 19.95
N ALA A 93 12.52 -11.94 19.54
CA ALA A 93 12.96 -13.16 18.87
C ALA A 93 12.86 -14.38 19.80
N GLU A 94 13.28 -14.24 21.06
CA GLU A 94 13.13 -15.29 22.08
C GLU A 94 11.66 -15.65 22.29
N PHE A 95 10.81 -14.63 22.39
CA PHE A 95 9.36 -14.79 22.53
C PHE A 95 8.73 -15.55 21.36
N PHE A 96 9.04 -15.16 20.11
CA PHE A 96 8.48 -15.80 18.91
C PHE A 96 9.12 -17.13 18.54
N LYS A 97 10.25 -17.50 19.15
CA LYS A 97 10.94 -18.75 18.83
C LYS A 97 10.74 -19.84 19.89
N ASN A 98 10.80 -19.46 21.16
CA ASN A 98 10.82 -20.41 22.28
C ASN A 98 9.55 -20.34 23.13
N HIS A 99 8.73 -19.30 22.97
CA HIS A 99 7.50 -19.10 23.73
C HIS A 99 6.26 -18.87 22.85
N ASP A 100 6.38 -19.05 21.53
CA ASP A 100 5.33 -18.78 20.55
C ASP A 100 4.00 -19.45 20.90
N GLY A 101 4.01 -20.73 21.30
CA GLY A 101 2.79 -21.45 21.67
C GLY A 101 2.05 -20.85 22.87
N ALA A 102 2.75 -20.27 23.84
CA ALA A 102 2.13 -19.66 25.02
C ALA A 102 1.51 -18.28 24.72
N PHE A 103 1.85 -17.69 23.57
CA PHE A 103 1.43 -16.35 23.18
C PHE A 103 0.89 -16.28 21.73
N ALA A 104 0.52 -17.42 21.15
CA ALA A 104 -0.02 -17.50 19.81
C ALA A 104 -1.45 -16.92 19.71
N GLU A 105 -2.10 -16.70 20.86
CA GLU A 105 -3.45 -16.16 20.95
C GLU A 105 -3.49 -14.63 20.76
N ARG A 106 -4.57 -14.14 20.16
CA ARG A 106 -4.85 -12.70 20.07
C ARG A 106 -5.78 -12.26 21.19
N SER A 107 -5.60 -11.02 21.64
CA SER A 107 -6.55 -10.39 22.56
C SER A 107 -7.92 -10.26 21.90
N VAL A 108 -8.93 -10.94 22.46
CA VAL A 108 -10.31 -10.89 21.98
C VAL A 108 -11.07 -9.77 22.68
N THR A 109 -11.47 -8.76 21.91
CA THR A 109 -12.30 -7.66 22.41
C THR A 109 -13.68 -8.15 22.84
N GLU A 110 -14.33 -7.40 23.71
CA GLU A 110 -15.62 -7.76 24.29
C GLU A 110 -16.71 -7.82 23.22
N VAL A 111 -16.64 -6.98 22.20
CA VAL A 111 -17.55 -7.05 21.05
C VAL A 111 -17.36 -8.35 20.27
N MET A 112 -16.12 -8.82 20.06
CA MET A 112 -15.82 -10.06 19.34
C MET A 112 -16.17 -11.34 20.10
N LYS A 113 -16.51 -11.23 21.38
CA LYS A 113 -17.09 -12.34 22.15
C LYS A 113 -18.59 -12.54 21.87
N SER A 114 -19.20 -11.67 21.07
CA SER A 114 -20.62 -11.74 20.69
C SER A 114 -20.92 -13.06 20.00
N HIS A 115 -21.98 -13.75 20.42
CA HIS A 115 -22.38 -15.08 19.93
C HIS A 115 -21.24 -16.13 19.86
N GLY A 116 -20.16 -15.94 20.64
CA GLY A 116 -18.99 -16.80 20.58
C GLY A 116 -18.18 -16.70 19.28
N TYR A 117 -18.32 -15.62 18.50
CA TYR A 117 -17.67 -15.41 17.19
C TYR A 117 -16.18 -15.77 17.19
N TYR A 118 -15.42 -15.26 18.16
CA TYR A 118 -13.99 -15.55 18.26
C TYR A 118 -13.65 -17.04 18.29
N LYS A 119 -14.52 -17.92 18.78
CA LYS A 119 -14.25 -19.36 18.84
C LYS A 119 -14.26 -20.03 17.46
N GLY A 120 -15.07 -19.51 16.53
CA GLY A 120 -15.21 -20.01 15.17
C GLY A 120 -14.46 -19.18 14.12
N SER A 121 -13.72 -18.15 14.55
CA SER A 121 -12.96 -17.27 13.66
C SER A 121 -11.51 -17.75 13.53
N VAL A 122 -11.01 -17.92 12.31
CA VAL A 122 -9.60 -18.19 12.02
C VAL A 122 -8.68 -17.05 12.48
N ALA A 123 -9.16 -15.80 12.46
CA ALA A 123 -8.40 -14.63 12.88
C ALA A 123 -8.31 -14.47 14.41
N LEU A 124 -9.31 -14.92 15.16
CA LEU A 124 -9.44 -14.67 16.61
C LEU A 124 -9.49 -15.94 17.47
N ALA A 125 -9.65 -17.12 16.88
CA ALA A 125 -9.71 -18.36 17.64
C ALA A 125 -8.41 -18.60 18.39
N PRO A 126 -8.50 -19.09 19.64
CA PRO A 126 -7.34 -19.56 20.37
C PRO A 126 -6.54 -20.57 19.54
N TYR A 127 -5.21 -20.48 19.64
CA TYR A 127 -4.35 -21.43 18.99
C TYR A 127 -4.63 -22.84 19.54
N GLY A 128 -4.91 -23.78 18.65
CA GLY A 128 -5.33 -25.12 19.04
C GLY A 128 -5.62 -26.00 17.84
N THR A 129 -6.26 -27.14 18.07
CA THR A 129 -6.56 -28.09 16.98
C THR A 129 -7.55 -27.50 15.98
N TYR A 130 -8.61 -26.84 16.45
CA TYR A 130 -9.56 -26.13 15.58
C TYR A 130 -8.87 -25.12 14.64
N TRP A 131 -8.08 -24.20 15.20
CA TRP A 131 -7.40 -23.17 14.42
C TRP A 131 -6.45 -23.78 13.36
N ARG A 132 -5.68 -24.82 13.73
CA ARG A 132 -4.77 -25.50 12.79
C ARG A 132 -5.51 -26.19 11.65
N ILE A 133 -6.64 -26.84 11.95
CA ILE A 133 -7.52 -27.45 10.94
C ILE A 133 -8.06 -26.38 10.00
N MET A 134 -8.64 -25.32 10.54
CA MET A 134 -9.26 -24.28 9.73
C MET A 134 -8.25 -23.56 8.86
N LYS A 135 -7.09 -23.20 9.42
CA LYS A 135 -5.98 -22.65 8.63
C LYS A 135 -5.56 -23.58 7.50
N ARG A 136 -5.46 -24.90 7.75
CA ARG A 136 -5.12 -25.90 6.72
C ARG A 136 -6.18 -25.95 5.62
N ILE A 137 -7.46 -26.04 5.99
CA ILE A 137 -8.57 -26.09 5.03
C ILE A 137 -8.59 -24.83 4.16
N MET A 138 -8.60 -23.63 4.79
CA MET A 138 -8.58 -22.35 4.09
C MET A 138 -7.38 -22.25 3.13
N THR A 139 -6.18 -22.56 3.61
CA THR A 139 -4.96 -22.47 2.81
C THR A 139 -5.04 -23.40 1.59
N VAL A 140 -5.33 -24.67 1.81
CA VAL A 140 -5.28 -25.70 0.75
C VAL A 140 -6.43 -25.56 -0.25
N GLN A 141 -7.62 -25.18 0.23
CA GLN A 141 -8.84 -25.28 -0.56
C GLN A 141 -9.28 -23.94 -1.16
N MET A 142 -8.80 -22.81 -0.62
CA MET A 142 -9.07 -21.48 -1.20
C MET A 142 -7.81 -20.78 -1.71
N LEU A 143 -6.72 -20.80 -0.94
CA LEU A 143 -5.59 -19.88 -1.16
C LEU A 143 -4.45 -20.45 -2.01
N VAL A 144 -4.45 -21.77 -2.28
CA VAL A 144 -3.45 -22.39 -3.16
C VAL A 144 -3.76 -22.08 -4.63
N ASN A 145 -2.73 -21.73 -5.40
CA ASN A 145 -2.81 -21.35 -6.82
C ASN A 145 -3.64 -22.30 -7.68
N LYS A 146 -3.54 -23.62 -7.45
CA LYS A 146 -4.34 -24.61 -8.18
C LYS A 146 -5.86 -24.33 -8.03
N ARG A 147 -6.32 -24.11 -6.80
CA ARG A 147 -7.74 -23.82 -6.51
C ARG A 147 -8.17 -22.45 -7.04
N ILE A 148 -7.30 -21.45 -6.96
CA ILE A 148 -7.56 -20.12 -7.54
C ILE A 148 -7.69 -20.19 -9.07
N ASN A 149 -6.93 -21.07 -9.73
CA ASN A 149 -6.98 -21.26 -11.17
C ASN A 149 -8.22 -22.05 -11.62
N GLU A 150 -8.66 -23.04 -10.83
CA GLU A 150 -9.90 -23.79 -11.09
C GLU A 150 -11.16 -22.90 -11.09
N THR A 151 -11.09 -21.71 -10.49
CA THR A 151 -12.21 -20.75 -10.41
C THR A 151 -12.14 -19.61 -11.43
N VAL A 152 -11.18 -19.64 -12.36
CA VAL A 152 -10.96 -18.56 -13.36
C VAL A 152 -12.21 -18.28 -14.19
N ASP A 153 -12.90 -19.31 -14.68
CA ASP A 153 -14.08 -19.12 -15.54
C ASP A 153 -15.24 -18.49 -14.75
N LEU A 154 -15.40 -18.87 -13.48
CA LEU A 154 -16.40 -18.28 -12.61
C LEU A 154 -16.10 -16.80 -12.32
N ARG A 155 -14.83 -16.47 -12.06
CA ARG A 155 -14.40 -15.07 -11.84
C ARG A 155 -14.52 -14.22 -13.10
N ARG A 156 -14.23 -14.78 -14.28
CA ARG A 156 -14.47 -14.11 -15.58
C ARG A 156 -15.94 -13.83 -15.79
N LYS A 157 -16.80 -14.83 -15.55
CA LYS A 157 -18.25 -14.65 -15.62
C LYS A 157 -18.75 -13.56 -14.67
N CYS A 158 -18.28 -13.51 -13.43
CA CYS A 158 -18.60 -12.40 -12.52
C CYS A 158 -18.21 -11.03 -13.07
N MET A 159 -17.08 -10.94 -13.78
CA MET A 159 -16.63 -9.71 -14.42
C MET A 159 -17.52 -9.35 -15.61
N ASP A 160 -17.91 -10.33 -16.43
CA ASP A 160 -18.84 -10.14 -17.55
C ASP A 160 -20.21 -9.66 -17.05
N ASP A 161 -20.74 -10.28 -15.98
CA ASP A 161 -22.00 -9.90 -15.33
C ASP A 161 -21.92 -8.45 -14.80
N LEU A 162 -20.80 -8.05 -14.18
CA LEU A 162 -20.54 -6.67 -13.74
C LEU A 162 -20.56 -5.69 -14.92
N ILE A 163 -19.88 -6.02 -16.01
CA ILE A 163 -19.82 -5.19 -17.22
C ILE A 163 -21.21 -5.02 -17.82
N GLU A 164 -21.97 -6.11 -17.94
CA GLU A 164 -23.36 -6.08 -18.42
C GLU A 164 -24.26 -5.25 -17.49
N TRP A 165 -24.08 -5.36 -16.17
CA TRP A 165 -24.85 -4.60 -15.21
C TRP A 165 -24.62 -3.09 -15.31
N ILE A 166 -23.36 -2.68 -15.53
CA ILE A 166 -23.00 -1.28 -15.78
C ILE A 166 -23.67 -0.79 -17.08
N ARG A 167 -23.56 -1.56 -18.18
CA ARG A 167 -24.17 -1.23 -19.49
C ARG A 167 -25.69 -1.07 -19.43
N ASN A 168 -26.38 -1.99 -18.74
CA ASN A 168 -27.84 -1.95 -18.62
C ASN A 168 -28.35 -0.77 -17.76
N ARG A 169 -27.51 -0.22 -16.88
CA ARG A 169 -27.85 0.96 -16.08
C ARG A 169 -27.55 2.27 -16.79
N GLU A 170 -26.50 2.30 -17.60
CA GLU A 170 -26.23 3.38 -18.56
C GLU A 170 -27.43 3.61 -19.49
N ALA A 171 -28.03 2.51 -20.00
CA ALA A 171 -29.22 2.57 -20.86
C ALA A 171 -30.46 3.19 -20.18
N ASN A 172 -30.51 3.24 -18.85
CA ASN A 172 -31.69 3.64 -18.06
C ASN A 172 -31.50 4.91 -17.21
N SER A 173 -30.33 5.56 -17.24
CA SER A 173 -30.08 6.76 -16.42
C SER A 173 -29.17 7.78 -17.11
N SER A 174 -29.58 9.05 -17.07
CA SER A 174 -28.88 10.19 -17.69
C SER A 174 -27.80 10.83 -16.80
N GLY A 175 -27.34 10.14 -15.75
CA GLY A 175 -26.34 10.62 -14.80
C GLY A 175 -25.17 9.63 -14.65
N GLY A 176 -24.01 10.14 -14.19
CA GLY A 176 -22.79 9.33 -14.02
C GLY A 176 -22.99 8.11 -13.10
N ILE A 177 -22.33 7.00 -13.42
CA ILE A 177 -22.47 5.72 -12.73
C ILE A 177 -21.38 5.58 -11.66
N HIS A 178 -21.77 5.38 -10.40
CA HIS A 178 -20.84 5.16 -9.28
C HIS A 178 -20.28 3.72 -9.28
N VAL A 179 -19.28 3.46 -10.13
CA VAL A 179 -18.69 2.13 -10.41
C VAL A 179 -18.22 1.40 -9.14
N ALA A 180 -17.68 2.11 -8.15
CA ALA A 180 -17.21 1.48 -6.90
C ALA A 180 -18.32 0.72 -6.16
N LYS A 181 -19.59 1.14 -6.30
CA LYS A 181 -20.74 0.42 -5.73
C LYS A 181 -20.99 -0.90 -6.46
N PHE A 182 -20.80 -0.93 -7.78
CA PHE A 182 -20.97 -2.14 -8.58
C PHE A 182 -19.81 -3.11 -8.37
N VAL A 183 -18.58 -2.62 -8.29
CA VAL A 183 -17.39 -3.42 -8.00
C VAL A 183 -17.52 -4.06 -6.62
N PHE A 184 -17.92 -3.29 -5.61
CA PHE A 184 -18.13 -3.80 -4.26
C PHE A 184 -19.23 -4.87 -4.20
N LEU A 185 -20.37 -4.63 -4.84
CA LEU A 185 -21.45 -5.63 -4.90
C LEU A 185 -21.03 -6.88 -5.72
N SER A 186 -20.15 -6.69 -6.71
CA SER A 186 -19.62 -7.78 -7.53
C SER A 186 -18.57 -8.60 -6.81
N SER A 187 -17.72 -8.02 -5.94
CA SER A 187 -16.81 -8.79 -5.08
C SER A 187 -17.61 -9.65 -4.09
N PHE A 188 -18.63 -9.05 -3.48
CA PHE A 188 -19.54 -9.74 -2.57
C PHE A 188 -20.30 -10.88 -3.27
N ASN A 189 -20.77 -10.67 -4.50
CA ASN A 189 -21.38 -11.72 -5.32
C ASN A 189 -20.38 -12.78 -5.78
N MET A 190 -19.16 -12.40 -6.13
CA MET A 190 -18.10 -13.34 -6.50
C MET A 190 -17.78 -14.27 -5.33
N LEU A 191 -17.67 -13.74 -4.10
CA LEU A 191 -17.53 -14.55 -2.90
C LEU A 191 -18.76 -15.42 -2.66
N GLY A 192 -19.98 -14.90 -2.86
CA GLY A 192 -21.20 -15.71 -2.84
C GLY A 192 -21.13 -16.91 -3.79
N LYS A 193 -20.67 -16.70 -5.03
CA LYS A 193 -20.54 -17.77 -6.03
C LYS A 193 -19.43 -18.76 -5.66
N LEU A 194 -18.28 -18.29 -5.16
CA LEU A 194 -17.16 -19.16 -4.79
C LEU A 194 -17.40 -19.96 -3.50
N LEU A 195 -18.07 -19.36 -2.53
CA LEU A 195 -18.30 -19.95 -1.22
C LEU A 195 -19.59 -20.77 -1.17
N LEU A 196 -20.66 -20.28 -1.80
CA LEU A 196 -22.02 -20.79 -1.63
C LEU A 196 -22.68 -21.19 -2.95
N SER A 197 -21.99 -21.09 -4.10
CA SER A 197 -22.57 -21.21 -5.44
C SER A 197 -23.80 -20.33 -5.65
N ARG A 198 -23.79 -19.12 -5.07
CA ARG A 198 -24.97 -18.24 -5.04
C ARG A 198 -24.62 -16.80 -5.33
N GLU A 199 -25.44 -16.14 -6.13
CA GLU A 199 -25.47 -14.68 -6.19
C GLU A 199 -26.23 -14.17 -4.96
N LEU A 200 -25.53 -13.42 -4.11
CA LEU A 200 -26.08 -12.99 -2.83
C LEU A 200 -26.83 -11.68 -2.94
N VAL A 201 -26.35 -10.74 -3.75
CA VAL A 201 -26.93 -9.40 -3.92
C VAL A 201 -27.43 -9.23 -5.35
N ASP A 202 -28.75 -9.13 -5.49
CA ASP A 202 -29.44 -8.66 -6.69
C ASP A 202 -30.10 -7.31 -6.33
N PRO A 203 -29.96 -6.24 -7.14
CA PRO A 203 -30.67 -4.98 -6.94
C PRO A 203 -32.21 -5.09 -6.83
N LYS A 204 -32.81 -6.24 -7.21
CA LYS A 204 -34.25 -6.53 -7.06
C LYS A 204 -34.59 -7.42 -5.86
N SER A 205 -33.59 -7.91 -5.11
CA SER A 205 -33.77 -8.86 -3.99
C SER A 205 -33.45 -8.22 -2.64
N GLU A 206 -34.40 -8.33 -1.71
CA GLU A 206 -34.33 -7.71 -0.38
C GLU A 206 -33.31 -8.41 0.55
N LYS A 207 -33.23 -9.75 0.48
CA LYS A 207 -32.43 -10.61 1.39
C LYS A 207 -30.91 -10.42 1.27
N GLY A 208 -30.44 -10.15 0.05
CA GLY A 208 -29.02 -9.91 -0.24
C GLY A 208 -28.50 -8.57 0.25
N SER A 209 -29.27 -7.53 -0.02
CA SER A 209 -28.98 -6.17 0.43
C SER A 209 -28.99 -6.08 1.96
N GLU A 210 -29.88 -6.84 2.60
CA GLU A 210 -29.94 -6.96 4.06
C GLU A 210 -28.70 -7.66 4.65
N PHE A 211 -28.23 -8.74 4.03
CA PHE A 211 -26.99 -9.42 4.43
C PHE A 211 -25.78 -8.50 4.33
N PHE A 212 -25.69 -7.79 3.20
CA PHE A 212 -24.63 -6.83 2.95
C PHE A 212 -24.62 -5.67 3.98
N ALA A 213 -25.78 -5.06 4.24
CA ALA A 213 -25.89 -3.99 5.23
C ALA A 213 -25.53 -4.48 6.65
N ALA A 214 -25.88 -5.72 6.98
CA ALA A 214 -25.52 -6.33 8.26
C ALA A 214 -24.00 -6.52 8.41
N MET A 215 -23.31 -6.98 7.36
CA MET A 215 -21.83 -7.08 7.31
C MET A 215 -21.14 -5.74 7.57
N VAL A 216 -21.59 -4.67 6.90
CA VAL A 216 -21.03 -3.32 7.09
C VAL A 216 -21.24 -2.83 8.53
N GLY A 217 -22.43 -3.04 9.09
CA GLY A 217 -22.72 -2.66 10.49
C GLY A 217 -21.87 -3.42 11.50
N LEU A 218 -21.54 -4.69 11.25
CA LEU A 218 -20.62 -5.47 12.08
C LEU A 218 -19.20 -4.91 12.03
N MET A 219 -18.71 -4.52 10.85
CA MET A 219 -17.38 -3.92 10.70
C MET A 219 -17.28 -2.60 11.46
N GLU A 220 -18.28 -1.72 11.33
CA GLU A 220 -18.31 -0.45 12.06
C GLU A 220 -18.22 -0.68 13.57
N CYS A 221 -19.03 -1.60 14.12
CA CYS A 221 -19.02 -1.89 15.56
C CYS A 221 -17.69 -2.49 16.04
N SER A 222 -17.03 -3.27 15.19
CA SER A 222 -15.77 -3.94 15.47
C SER A 222 -14.59 -2.98 15.57
N GLY A 223 -14.63 -1.88 14.83
CA GLY A 223 -13.56 -0.86 14.81
C GLY A 223 -13.60 0.13 15.97
N HIS A 224 -14.70 0.19 16.74
CA HIS A 224 -14.82 1.11 17.86
C HIS A 224 -14.05 0.60 19.10
N GLN A 225 -13.27 1.48 19.72
CA GLN A 225 -12.66 1.19 21.03
C GLN A 225 -13.75 1.01 22.10
N ASN A 226 -13.63 -0.05 22.91
CA ASN A 226 -14.57 -0.33 24.00
C ASN A 226 -13.85 -0.25 25.36
N ILE A 227 -14.34 0.61 26.25
CA ILE A 227 -13.80 0.82 27.60
C ILE A 227 -13.78 -0.47 28.44
N VAL A 228 -14.69 -1.41 28.15
CA VAL A 228 -14.75 -2.71 28.83
C VAL A 228 -13.52 -3.57 28.53
N ASP A 229 -12.87 -3.39 27.38
CA ASP A 229 -11.65 -4.12 27.04
C ASP A 229 -10.47 -3.74 27.93
N VAL A 230 -10.51 -2.54 28.50
CA VAL A 230 -9.51 -2.00 29.43
C VAL A 230 -9.97 -2.15 30.89
N PHE A 231 -11.29 -2.13 31.13
CA PHE A 231 -11.91 -2.29 32.44
C PHE A 231 -12.99 -3.39 32.42
N PRO A 232 -12.60 -4.68 32.47
CA PRO A 232 -13.56 -5.79 32.32
C PRO A 232 -14.65 -5.86 33.38
N TRP A 233 -14.46 -5.22 34.53
CA TRP A 233 -15.47 -5.14 35.60
C TRP A 233 -16.67 -4.25 35.22
N LEU A 234 -16.56 -3.42 34.18
CA LEU A 234 -17.67 -2.64 33.60
C LEU A 234 -18.50 -3.44 32.57
N ARG A 235 -18.14 -4.70 32.30
CA ARG A 235 -18.77 -5.51 31.24
C ARG A 235 -20.29 -5.61 31.36
N TRP A 236 -20.82 -5.72 32.58
CA TRP A 236 -22.25 -5.84 32.82
C TRP A 236 -23.04 -4.57 32.46
N MET A 237 -22.37 -3.40 32.45
CA MET A 237 -23.01 -2.12 32.14
C MET A 237 -23.12 -1.86 30.63
N ASP A 238 -22.20 -2.41 29.83
CA ASP A 238 -22.01 -2.07 28.41
C ASP A 238 -22.13 -0.55 28.17
N PRO A 239 -21.23 0.28 28.77
CA PRO A 239 -21.42 1.72 28.89
C PRO A 239 -21.48 2.46 27.54
N GLN A 240 -20.88 1.89 26.48
CA GLN A 240 -20.94 2.44 25.12
C GLN A 240 -22.02 1.76 24.26
N GLY A 241 -22.76 0.77 24.79
CA GLY A 241 -23.79 0.01 24.06
C GLY A 241 -23.25 -0.86 22.92
N LEU A 242 -21.93 -0.95 22.78
CA LEU A 242 -21.27 -1.61 21.64
C LEU A 242 -21.51 -3.12 21.67
N ARG A 243 -21.52 -3.73 22.86
CA ARG A 243 -21.78 -5.17 22.99
C ARG A 243 -23.21 -5.51 22.54
N ARG A 244 -24.21 -4.75 22.97
CA ARG A 244 -25.61 -4.94 22.54
C ARG A 244 -25.82 -4.63 21.06
N LYS A 245 -25.12 -3.64 20.49
CA LYS A 245 -25.17 -3.35 19.04
C LYS A 245 -24.60 -4.53 18.25
N MET A 246 -23.47 -5.09 18.70
CA MET A 246 -22.85 -6.27 18.11
C MET A 246 -23.73 -7.52 18.24
N ASP A 247 -24.30 -7.80 19.42
CA ASP A 247 -25.17 -8.97 19.63
C ASP A 247 -26.40 -8.95 18.71
N ARG A 248 -26.99 -7.78 18.46
CA ARG A 248 -28.10 -7.62 17.51
C ARG A 248 -27.65 -7.78 16.06
N GLY A 249 -26.58 -7.08 15.67
CA GLY A 249 -26.05 -7.14 14.31
C GLY A 249 -25.62 -8.55 13.92
N LEU A 250 -24.88 -9.22 14.81
CA LEU A 250 -24.33 -10.55 14.54
C LEU A 250 -25.43 -11.62 14.60
N GLY A 251 -26.40 -11.49 15.50
CA GLY A 251 -27.56 -12.39 15.55
C GLY A 251 -28.36 -12.38 14.25
N LYS A 252 -28.69 -11.19 13.74
CA LYS A 252 -29.38 -11.04 12.44
C LYS A 252 -28.58 -11.67 11.29
N THR A 253 -27.28 -11.51 11.33
CA THR A 253 -26.39 -12.00 10.29
C THR A 253 -26.26 -13.54 10.32
N ILE A 254 -26.14 -14.11 11.52
CA ILE A 254 -26.16 -15.57 11.75
C ILE A 254 -27.47 -16.16 11.23
N GLU A 255 -28.61 -15.52 11.46
CA GLU A 255 -29.91 -15.97 10.95
C GLU A 255 -29.94 -16.05 9.41
N ILE A 256 -29.41 -15.03 8.73
CA ILE A 256 -29.34 -14.99 7.26
C ILE A 256 -28.47 -16.14 6.73
N VAL A 257 -27.28 -16.33 7.27
CA VAL A 257 -26.36 -17.41 6.83
C VAL A 257 -26.90 -18.79 7.19
N SER A 258 -27.57 -18.93 8.33
CA SER A 258 -28.26 -20.17 8.71
C SER A 258 -29.31 -20.55 7.67
N GLY A 259 -30.04 -19.56 7.13
CA GLY A 259 -30.96 -19.76 6.00
C GLY A 259 -30.26 -20.35 4.77
N PHE A 260 -29.07 -19.83 4.41
CA PHE A 260 -28.30 -20.35 3.27
C PHE A 260 -27.83 -21.79 3.48
N LEU A 261 -27.40 -22.13 4.70
CA LEU A 261 -26.99 -23.50 5.04
C LEU A 261 -28.16 -24.48 5.00
N LYS A 262 -29.32 -24.08 5.54
CA LYS A 262 -30.53 -24.91 5.53
C LYS A 262 -30.99 -25.21 4.09
N GLU A 263 -31.03 -24.18 3.24
CA GLU A 263 -31.35 -24.34 1.81
C GLU A 263 -30.37 -25.32 1.13
N ARG A 264 -29.07 -25.27 1.48
CA ARG A 264 -28.06 -26.21 0.96
C ARG A 264 -28.29 -27.65 1.41
N PHE A 265 -28.62 -27.88 2.68
CA PHE A 265 -28.89 -29.23 3.19
C PHE A 265 -30.13 -29.85 2.54
N GLU A 266 -31.20 -29.05 2.35
CA GLU A 266 -32.42 -29.48 1.66
C GLU A 266 -32.15 -29.81 0.18
N GLU A 267 -31.38 -28.97 -0.52
CA GLU A 267 -30.98 -29.21 -1.91
C GLU A 267 -30.19 -30.52 -2.05
N ARG A 268 -29.17 -30.72 -1.22
CA ARG A 268 -28.34 -31.93 -1.20
C ARG A 268 -29.15 -33.20 -0.90
N GLY A 269 -30.11 -33.12 0.02
CA GLY A 269 -31.01 -34.22 0.36
C GLY A 269 -32.00 -34.58 -0.75
N ARG A 270 -32.41 -33.61 -1.57
CA ARG A 270 -33.38 -33.80 -2.66
C ARG A 270 -32.72 -34.27 -3.96
N THR A 271 -31.58 -33.70 -4.35
CA THR A 271 -30.95 -33.98 -5.65
C THR A 271 -29.78 -34.95 -5.57
N GLY A 272 -29.15 -35.10 -4.38
CA GLY A 272 -27.90 -35.86 -4.21
C GLY A 272 -26.69 -35.21 -4.88
N GLU A 273 -26.85 -34.05 -5.52
CA GLU A 273 -25.81 -33.37 -6.28
C GLU A 273 -24.92 -32.51 -5.36
N LYS A 274 -23.61 -32.67 -5.50
CA LYS A 274 -22.61 -31.93 -4.73
C LYS A 274 -22.07 -30.77 -5.56
N LYS A 275 -22.19 -29.55 -5.03
CA LYS A 275 -21.67 -28.37 -5.75
C LYS A 275 -20.16 -28.22 -5.56
N LYS A 276 -19.52 -27.56 -6.52
CA LYS A 276 -18.07 -27.31 -6.50
C LYS A 276 -17.79 -25.94 -5.88
N ASP A 277 -18.08 -25.78 -4.60
CA ASP A 277 -17.83 -24.56 -3.83
C ASP A 277 -17.15 -24.86 -2.49
N PHE A 278 -16.72 -23.80 -1.82
CA PHE A 278 -16.02 -23.94 -0.54
C PHE A 278 -16.92 -24.47 0.58
N LEU A 279 -18.23 -24.17 0.58
CA LEU A 279 -19.15 -24.73 1.55
C LEU A 279 -19.21 -26.27 1.42
N GLU A 280 -19.25 -26.82 0.22
CA GLU A 280 -19.21 -28.28 0.05
C GLU A 280 -17.92 -28.88 0.64
N VAL A 281 -16.78 -28.21 0.48
CA VAL A 281 -15.51 -28.62 1.10
C VAL A 281 -15.60 -28.65 2.63
N LEU A 282 -16.29 -27.68 3.24
CA LEU A 282 -16.52 -27.66 4.69
C LEU A 282 -17.51 -28.74 5.14
N LEU A 283 -18.54 -29.02 4.34
CA LEU A 283 -19.54 -30.07 4.61
C LEU A 283 -19.00 -31.50 4.45
N GLU A 284 -18.01 -31.68 3.58
CA GLU A 284 -17.30 -32.95 3.35
C GLU A 284 -16.09 -33.14 4.25
N TYR A 285 -15.77 -32.16 5.10
CA TYR A 285 -14.66 -32.29 6.01
C TYR A 285 -14.88 -33.46 6.97
N GLU A 286 -13.93 -34.40 6.95
CA GLU A 286 -13.84 -35.51 7.90
C GLU A 286 -12.46 -35.49 8.59
N GLY A 287 -12.47 -35.44 9.92
CA GLY A 287 -11.26 -35.42 10.75
C GLY A 287 -10.47 -36.73 10.68
N LYS A 288 -9.13 -36.65 10.69
CA LYS A 288 -8.23 -37.81 10.49
C LYS A 288 -7.61 -38.39 11.78
N GLY A 289 -8.04 -38.01 12.98
CA GLY A 289 -7.39 -38.50 14.22
C GLY A 289 -7.97 -38.04 15.57
N LYS A 290 -7.30 -38.44 16.66
CA LYS A 290 -7.75 -38.37 18.07
C LYS A 290 -8.19 -36.99 18.61
N ASP A 291 -7.75 -35.89 17.99
CA ASP A 291 -8.01 -34.52 18.45
C ASP A 291 -8.74 -33.64 17.41
N GLU A 292 -9.04 -34.17 16.22
CA GLU A 292 -9.82 -33.44 15.19
C GLU A 292 -11.31 -33.80 15.33
N PRO A 293 -12.26 -32.85 15.25
CA PRO A 293 -13.67 -33.18 15.23
C PRO A 293 -14.00 -34.00 13.99
N GLU A 294 -14.89 -34.98 14.14
CA GLU A 294 -15.30 -35.87 13.06
C GLU A 294 -15.94 -35.08 11.90
N LYS A 295 -16.74 -34.05 12.23
CA LYS A 295 -17.33 -33.07 11.30
C LYS A 295 -17.39 -31.69 11.94
N LEU A 296 -17.49 -30.65 11.11
CA LEU A 296 -17.76 -29.28 11.56
C LEU A 296 -19.23 -29.14 11.96
N SER A 297 -19.50 -28.43 13.06
CA SER A 297 -20.87 -28.10 13.49
C SER A 297 -21.48 -26.99 12.64
N ASP A 298 -22.82 -26.93 12.59
CA ASP A 298 -23.54 -25.87 11.87
C ASP A 298 -23.11 -24.46 12.32
N GLN A 299 -22.88 -24.28 13.63
CA GLN A 299 -22.42 -23.00 14.16
C GLN A 299 -21.02 -22.63 13.66
N GLU A 300 -20.10 -23.59 13.56
CA GLU A 300 -18.77 -23.34 12.99
C GLU A 300 -18.85 -22.99 11.51
N LEU A 301 -19.67 -23.73 10.74
CA LEU A 301 -19.92 -23.44 9.33
C LEU A 301 -20.44 -22.01 9.13
N ILE A 302 -21.42 -21.58 9.94
CA ILE A 302 -21.95 -20.22 9.90
C ILE A 302 -20.83 -19.21 10.17
N LEU A 303 -20.08 -19.36 11.26
CA LEU A 303 -19.07 -18.39 11.67
C LEU A 303 -17.93 -18.26 10.65
N ILE A 304 -17.51 -19.36 10.02
CA ILE A 304 -16.48 -19.35 8.98
C ILE A 304 -16.96 -18.60 7.74
N ILE A 305 -18.20 -18.85 7.29
CA ILE A 305 -18.79 -18.11 6.16
C ILE A 305 -18.81 -16.62 6.49
N LEU A 306 -19.28 -16.25 7.69
CA LEU A 306 -19.34 -14.86 8.14
C LEU A 306 -17.97 -14.19 8.15
N GLU A 307 -16.94 -14.88 8.63
CA GLU A 307 -15.58 -14.35 8.68
C GLU A 307 -15.01 -14.05 7.29
N ILE A 308 -15.23 -14.92 6.31
CA ILE A 308 -14.71 -14.71 4.95
C ILE A 308 -15.35 -13.46 4.32
N PHE A 309 -16.66 -13.23 4.54
CA PHE A 309 -17.33 -12.01 4.09
C PHE A 309 -16.89 -10.76 4.86
N LEU A 310 -16.62 -10.87 6.16
CA LEU A 310 -16.08 -9.76 6.95
C LEU A 310 -14.65 -9.38 6.51
N ALA A 311 -13.83 -10.35 6.13
CA ALA A 311 -12.47 -10.11 5.65
C ALA A 311 -12.42 -9.33 4.32
N ASP A 312 -13.34 -9.60 3.39
CA ASP A 312 -13.49 -8.84 2.13
C ASP A 312 -13.83 -7.36 2.40
N CYS A 313 -14.67 -7.11 3.42
CA CYS A 313 -15.04 -5.74 3.80
C CYS A 313 -13.87 -4.95 4.41
N LEU A 314 -12.87 -5.61 5.00
CA LEU A 314 -11.69 -4.99 5.64
C LEU A 314 -10.67 -4.42 4.64
N GLU A 315 -10.80 -4.70 3.34
CA GLU A 315 -9.87 -4.18 2.31
C GLU A 315 -9.95 -2.64 2.12
N TYR A 316 -10.91 -1.98 2.77
CA TYR A 316 -11.08 -0.52 2.78
C TYR A 316 -10.42 0.14 4.02
N ASN A 317 -9.08 0.25 3.97
CA ASN A 317 -8.14 0.78 4.98
C ASN A 317 -8.31 2.27 5.41
N LEU A 318 -9.53 2.77 5.59
CA LEU A 318 -9.77 4.12 6.15
C LEU A 318 -9.43 4.18 7.65
N ALA A 319 -9.74 3.12 8.40
CA ALA A 319 -9.54 3.10 9.86
C ALA A 319 -8.05 3.22 10.26
N GLY A 320 -7.13 2.61 9.49
CA GLY A 320 -5.69 2.74 9.75
C GLY A 320 -5.16 4.15 9.49
N LEU A 321 -5.69 4.82 8.46
CA LEU A 321 -5.38 6.22 8.17
C LEU A 321 -5.94 7.15 9.25
N GLU A 322 -7.18 6.94 9.68
CA GLU A 322 -7.81 7.72 10.76
C GLU A 322 -7.06 7.55 12.08
N ALA A 323 -6.72 6.31 12.47
CA ALA A 323 -5.92 6.03 13.65
C ALA A 323 -4.55 6.72 13.62
N ALA A 324 -3.84 6.67 12.48
CA ALA A 324 -2.57 7.37 12.33
C ALA A 324 -2.71 8.90 12.46
N ILE A 325 -3.81 9.47 11.96
CA ILE A 325 -4.13 10.90 12.09
C ILE A 325 -4.51 11.28 13.53
N GLU A 326 -5.11 10.37 14.29
CA GLU A 326 -5.42 10.54 15.71
C GLU A 326 -4.16 10.44 16.57
N ASP A 327 -3.31 9.46 16.28
CA ASP A 327 -1.98 9.28 16.90
C ASP A 327 -0.99 10.40 16.55
N SER A 328 -1.37 11.33 15.66
CA SER A 328 -0.60 12.52 15.30
C SER A 328 0.79 12.21 14.76
N VAL A 329 0.88 11.17 13.92
CA VAL A 329 2.13 10.80 13.24
C VAL A 329 2.65 11.94 12.35
N ASP A 330 3.96 12.02 12.14
CA ASP A 330 4.55 13.05 11.28
C ASP A 330 4.40 12.75 9.78
N VAL A 331 4.53 11.47 9.41
CA VAL A 331 4.55 11.01 8.02
C VAL A 331 3.78 9.69 7.88
N ILE A 332 2.98 9.58 6.81
CA ILE A 332 2.27 8.36 6.41
C ILE A 332 2.81 7.91 5.05
N SER A 333 3.11 6.61 4.93
CA SER A 333 3.51 5.96 3.68
C SER A 333 2.42 4.99 3.25
N ILE A 334 1.78 5.25 2.10
CA ILE A 334 0.70 4.42 1.55
C ILE A 334 1.15 3.82 0.21
N SER A 335 1.58 2.57 0.26
CA SER A 335 2.00 1.82 -0.93
C SER A 335 0.84 1.02 -1.56
N ILE A 336 -0.33 1.66 -1.66
CA ILE A 336 -1.60 1.07 -2.10
C ILE A 336 -2.32 2.08 -3.01
N GLY A 337 -3.02 1.58 -4.03
CA GLY A 337 -3.78 2.39 -4.97
C GLY A 337 -4.98 1.62 -5.52
N SER A 338 -5.63 2.18 -6.54
CA SER A 338 -6.80 1.57 -7.20
C SER A 338 -6.40 1.24 -8.64
N ALA A 339 -7.05 0.25 -9.24
CA ALA A 339 -6.88 -0.04 -10.65
C ALA A 339 -7.28 1.14 -11.56
N THR A 340 -8.12 2.06 -11.06
CA THR A 340 -8.60 3.24 -11.78
C THR A 340 -8.55 4.50 -10.93
N SER A 341 -8.33 5.65 -11.57
CA SER A 341 -8.41 6.97 -10.93
C SER A 341 -9.88 7.40 -10.76
N LEU A 342 -10.31 7.65 -9.52
CA LEU A 342 -11.64 8.16 -9.21
C LEU A 342 -11.63 9.70 -9.11
N PRO A 343 -12.77 10.37 -9.33
CA PRO A 343 -12.93 11.77 -8.93
C PRO A 343 -12.56 11.98 -7.46
N LEU A 344 -11.96 13.13 -7.11
CA LEU A 344 -11.41 13.33 -5.76
C LEU A 344 -12.47 13.26 -4.64
N TYR A 345 -13.73 13.54 -4.95
CA TYR A 345 -14.85 13.46 -3.99
C TYR A 345 -15.36 12.04 -3.76
N ASP A 346 -15.02 11.08 -4.63
CA ASP A 346 -15.34 9.65 -4.49
C ASP A 346 -14.11 8.82 -4.08
N ASP A 347 -12.90 9.41 -4.12
CA ASP A 347 -11.68 8.78 -3.65
C ASP A 347 -11.52 8.96 -2.13
N ASN A 348 -11.97 7.97 -1.37
CA ASN A 348 -11.83 7.91 0.08
C ASN A 348 -10.39 8.11 0.59
N ARG A 349 -9.36 7.72 -0.19
CA ARG A 349 -7.96 8.00 0.19
C ARG A 349 -7.63 9.47 -0.01
N ALA A 350 -8.03 10.08 -1.12
CA ALA A 350 -7.84 11.52 -1.32
C ALA A 350 -8.49 12.33 -0.18
N ILE A 351 -9.70 11.93 0.24
CA ILE A 351 -10.43 12.54 1.37
C ILE A 351 -9.70 12.35 2.70
N GLY A 352 -9.30 11.10 3.01
CA GLY A 352 -8.58 10.81 4.26
C GLY A 352 -7.23 11.53 4.32
N VAL A 353 -6.49 11.57 3.22
CA VAL A 353 -5.18 12.25 3.14
C VAL A 353 -5.34 13.77 3.17
N TYR A 354 -6.45 14.33 2.66
CA TYR A 354 -6.77 15.75 2.89
C TYR A 354 -6.92 16.06 4.40
N SER A 355 -7.51 15.14 5.16
CA SER A 355 -7.66 15.29 6.61
C SER A 355 -6.31 15.20 7.35
N ALA A 356 -5.44 14.28 6.93
CA ALA A 356 -4.05 14.19 7.42
C ALA A 356 -3.28 15.50 7.14
N MET A 357 -3.38 15.99 5.90
CA MET A 357 -2.76 17.21 5.42
C MET A 357 -3.19 18.43 6.24
N LYS A 358 -4.48 18.53 6.59
CA LYS A 358 -4.99 19.62 7.42
C LYS A 358 -4.39 19.61 8.84
N LYS A 359 -3.98 18.44 9.35
CA LYS A 359 -3.25 18.31 10.62
C LYS A 359 -1.74 18.45 10.48
N GLY A 360 -1.23 18.76 9.28
CA GLY A 360 0.20 18.93 9.02
C GLY A 360 0.98 17.61 8.94
N ILE A 361 0.30 16.51 8.63
CA ILE A 361 0.88 15.18 8.44
C ILE A 361 1.25 15.00 6.96
N PHE A 362 2.51 14.68 6.69
CA PHE A 362 2.97 14.43 5.33
C PHE A 362 2.51 13.06 4.83
N VAL A 363 2.05 12.95 3.58
CA VAL A 363 1.65 11.65 3.02
C VAL A 363 2.32 11.40 1.67
N SER A 364 3.02 10.28 1.59
CA SER A 364 3.60 9.72 0.37
C SER A 364 2.72 8.56 -0.11
N CYS A 365 2.37 8.55 -1.40
CA CYS A 365 1.65 7.47 -2.04
C CYS A 365 2.36 6.98 -3.31
N SER A 366 2.26 5.69 -3.59
CA SER A 366 2.72 5.13 -4.87
C SER A 366 1.83 5.56 -6.04
N ALA A 367 2.44 5.79 -7.21
CA ALA A 367 1.74 6.08 -8.47
C ALA A 367 1.03 4.87 -9.14
N GLU A 368 0.93 3.70 -8.48
CA GLU A 368 0.41 2.37 -8.92
C GLU A 368 1.04 1.67 -10.10
N ASN A 369 1.12 0.34 -10.22
CA ASN A 369 1.96 -0.39 -11.20
C ASN A 369 1.43 -0.64 -12.64
N SER A 370 0.69 0.30 -13.22
CA SER A 370 -0.02 0.13 -14.51
C SER A 370 0.63 0.82 -15.73
N GLY A 371 1.92 1.14 -15.66
CA GLY A 371 2.67 1.68 -16.79
C GLY A 371 2.89 0.65 -17.91
N PRO A 372 3.43 1.06 -19.08
CA PRO A 372 4.03 2.37 -19.38
C PRO A 372 3.07 3.36 -20.06
N ASN A 373 1.78 3.01 -20.20
CA ASN A 373 0.84 3.86 -20.93
C ASN A 373 0.50 5.15 -20.15
N ASN A 374 0.25 6.24 -20.88
CA ASN A 374 -0.22 7.53 -20.34
C ASN A 374 -1.60 7.39 -19.67
N GLY A 375 -1.87 8.24 -18.68
CA GLY A 375 -3.12 8.26 -17.93
C GLY A 375 -3.28 7.13 -16.91
N SER A 376 -2.20 6.41 -16.60
CA SER A 376 -2.21 5.24 -15.69
C SER A 376 -1.90 5.58 -14.23
N VAL A 377 -1.60 6.85 -13.93
CA VAL A 377 -1.33 7.31 -12.56
C VAL A 377 -2.61 7.44 -11.74
N VAL A 378 -2.56 7.00 -10.49
CA VAL A 378 -3.57 7.26 -9.46
C VAL A 378 -2.93 7.90 -8.24
N ASN A 379 -3.70 8.13 -7.17
CA ASN A 379 -3.25 8.86 -5.97
C ASN A 379 -2.75 10.27 -6.32
N GLY A 380 -3.33 10.90 -7.36
CA GLY A 380 -2.88 12.16 -7.93
C GLY A 380 -3.48 13.42 -7.29
N ALA A 381 -4.11 13.31 -6.11
CA ALA A 381 -4.59 14.49 -5.42
C ALA A 381 -3.43 15.47 -5.14
N PRO A 382 -3.63 16.80 -5.24
CA PRO A 382 -2.52 17.77 -5.11
C PRO A 382 -1.84 17.74 -3.75
N TRP A 383 -2.57 17.38 -2.69
CA TRP A 383 -2.03 17.26 -1.34
C TRP A 383 -1.27 15.95 -1.06
N ILE A 384 -1.22 15.02 -2.01
CA ILE A 384 -0.48 13.75 -1.91
C ILE A 384 0.86 13.90 -2.64
N LEU A 385 1.98 13.45 -2.05
CA LEU A 385 3.21 13.21 -2.83
C LEU A 385 3.07 11.87 -3.58
N THR A 386 2.94 11.93 -4.91
CA THR A 386 2.74 10.74 -5.76
C THR A 386 4.06 10.30 -6.39
N VAL A 387 4.50 9.08 -6.09
CA VAL A 387 5.87 8.62 -6.38
C VAL A 387 5.90 7.53 -7.46
N GLY A 388 6.63 7.80 -8.56
CA GLY A 388 6.97 6.82 -9.58
C GLY A 388 8.19 5.96 -9.20
N ALA A 389 8.50 4.93 -10.01
CA ALA A 389 9.59 3.99 -9.73
C ALA A 389 10.71 4.07 -10.76
N SER A 390 11.95 4.08 -10.27
CA SER A 390 13.17 4.09 -11.08
C SER A 390 14.21 3.11 -10.54
N THR A 391 15.18 2.78 -11.38
CA THR A 391 16.31 1.90 -11.03
C THR A 391 17.30 2.58 -10.11
N THR A 392 18.11 1.75 -9.44
CA THR A 392 19.34 2.19 -8.78
C THR A 392 20.53 1.86 -9.69
N ASP A 393 21.71 2.37 -9.34
CA ASP A 393 22.97 2.08 -10.04
C ASP A 393 23.54 0.68 -9.72
N ARG A 394 22.89 -0.04 -8.81
CA ARG A 394 23.22 -1.39 -8.40
C ARG A 394 22.52 -2.42 -9.28
N LYS A 395 23.29 -3.37 -9.81
CA LYS A 395 22.83 -4.57 -10.52
C LYS A 395 23.38 -5.84 -9.87
N ILE A 396 22.56 -6.90 -9.78
CA ILE A 396 23.07 -8.22 -9.39
C ILE A 396 23.35 -9.02 -10.66
N SER A 397 24.57 -8.87 -11.16
CA SER A 397 24.95 -9.22 -12.52
C SER A 397 24.94 -10.74 -12.75
N ALA A 398 24.14 -11.15 -13.73
CA ALA A 398 24.14 -12.47 -14.36
C ALA A 398 24.21 -12.23 -15.87
N VAL A 399 25.17 -12.85 -16.55
CA VAL A 399 25.47 -12.54 -17.95
C VAL A 399 25.18 -13.75 -18.81
N ALA A 400 24.30 -13.61 -19.80
CA ALA A 400 24.11 -14.63 -20.83
C ALA A 400 25.32 -14.62 -21.77
N VAL A 401 26.01 -15.75 -21.91
CA VAL A 401 27.15 -15.90 -22.82
C VAL A 401 26.79 -16.96 -23.86
N LEU A 402 26.69 -16.53 -25.11
CA LEU A 402 26.35 -17.38 -26.23
C LEU A 402 27.58 -18.11 -26.79
N GLY A 403 27.36 -19.20 -27.53
CA GLY A 403 28.43 -19.98 -28.13
C GLY A 403 29.27 -19.24 -29.19
N ASN A 404 28.75 -18.13 -29.72
CA ASN A 404 29.51 -17.23 -30.61
C ASN A 404 30.33 -16.17 -29.84
N GLY A 405 30.37 -16.23 -28.51
CA GLY A 405 31.10 -15.29 -27.65
C GLY A 405 30.35 -14.00 -27.33
N ALA A 406 29.13 -13.80 -27.84
CA ALA A 406 28.33 -12.63 -27.47
C ALA A 406 27.92 -12.68 -26.00
N GLU A 407 28.11 -11.57 -25.28
CA GLU A 407 27.71 -11.41 -23.87
C GLU A 407 26.57 -10.40 -23.75
N TYR A 408 25.53 -10.75 -22.99
CA TYR A 408 24.45 -9.83 -22.63
C TYR A 408 24.37 -9.69 -21.11
N GLU A 409 24.74 -8.51 -20.62
CA GLU A 409 24.67 -8.18 -19.20
C GLU A 409 23.22 -8.04 -18.73
N SER A 410 22.93 -8.64 -17.58
CA SER A 410 21.58 -8.86 -17.11
C SER A 410 21.59 -9.13 -15.59
N GLU A 411 20.45 -9.49 -15.01
CA GLU A 411 20.26 -9.55 -13.56
C GLU A 411 19.68 -10.88 -13.07
N SER A 412 20.12 -11.29 -11.88
CA SER A 412 19.51 -12.36 -11.08
C SER A 412 20.04 -12.31 -9.64
N ALA A 413 19.16 -12.41 -8.63
CA ALA A 413 19.62 -12.54 -7.24
C ALA A 413 20.11 -13.96 -6.90
N PHE A 414 19.77 -14.96 -7.72
CA PHE A 414 20.29 -16.31 -7.55
C PHE A 414 21.72 -16.40 -8.11
N GLN A 415 22.72 -16.45 -7.23
CA GLN A 415 24.14 -16.36 -7.58
C GLN A 415 24.92 -17.62 -7.12
N PRO A 416 24.76 -18.76 -7.81
CA PRO A 416 25.39 -20.02 -7.42
C PRO A 416 26.90 -20.00 -7.64
N LYS A 417 27.68 -20.37 -6.61
CA LYS A 417 29.15 -20.39 -6.69
C LYS A 417 29.71 -21.45 -7.64
N ASN A 418 28.96 -22.54 -7.87
CA ASN A 418 29.44 -23.74 -8.56
C ASN A 418 28.77 -23.99 -9.92
N PHE A 419 28.16 -22.97 -10.54
CA PHE A 419 27.57 -23.16 -11.87
C PHE A 419 28.68 -23.29 -12.92
N SER A 420 28.62 -24.38 -13.71
CA SER A 420 29.65 -24.69 -14.70
C SER A 420 29.66 -23.68 -15.84
N ARG A 421 30.85 -23.24 -16.24
CA ARG A 421 31.06 -22.41 -17.45
C ARG A 421 30.93 -23.20 -18.75
N LYS A 422 30.61 -24.50 -18.68
CA LYS A 422 30.38 -25.33 -19.86
C LYS A 422 29.19 -24.77 -20.64
N LEU A 423 29.38 -24.61 -21.94
CA LEU A 423 28.30 -24.27 -22.86
C LEU A 423 27.32 -25.45 -22.95
N LEU A 424 26.04 -25.17 -22.72
CA LEU A 424 24.94 -26.12 -22.77
C LEU A 424 24.02 -25.79 -23.96
N PRO A 425 23.37 -26.79 -24.58
CA PRO A 425 22.39 -26.52 -25.62
C PRO A 425 21.28 -25.58 -25.14
N VAL A 426 20.83 -24.69 -26.01
CA VAL A 426 19.74 -23.75 -25.76
C VAL A 426 18.51 -24.16 -26.55
N VAL A 427 17.35 -24.14 -25.92
CA VAL A 427 16.05 -24.43 -26.57
C VAL A 427 15.07 -23.31 -26.31
N ASN A 428 14.17 -23.06 -27.27
CA ASN A 428 13.13 -22.07 -27.11
C ASN A 428 11.93 -22.70 -26.39
N GLY A 429 11.60 -22.19 -25.21
CA GLY A 429 10.45 -22.60 -24.40
C GLY A 429 9.24 -21.67 -24.51
N ASN A 430 9.31 -20.58 -25.28
CA ASN A 430 8.26 -19.55 -25.39
C ASN A 430 7.79 -19.05 -24.00
N SER A 431 6.50 -19.16 -23.68
CA SER A 431 5.96 -18.80 -22.35
C SER A 431 6.40 -19.76 -21.22
N CYS A 432 7.02 -20.89 -21.54
CA CYS A 432 7.45 -21.93 -20.61
C CYS A 432 6.33 -22.55 -19.75
N GLU A 433 5.07 -22.42 -20.18
CA GLU A 433 3.90 -23.07 -19.56
C GLU A 433 3.76 -24.53 -19.95
N LEU A 434 4.09 -24.87 -21.19
CA LEU A 434 3.99 -26.21 -21.76
C LEU A 434 5.39 -26.65 -22.21
N LEU A 435 6.17 -27.18 -21.27
CA LEU A 435 7.51 -27.71 -21.55
C LEU A 435 7.46 -29.23 -21.65
N ASN A 436 7.97 -29.75 -22.77
CA ASN A 436 8.16 -31.19 -22.94
C ASN A 436 9.51 -31.61 -22.32
N THR A 437 9.46 -32.53 -21.37
CA THR A 437 10.64 -32.93 -20.57
C THR A 437 11.79 -33.49 -21.41
N SER A 438 11.49 -34.23 -22.49
CA SER A 438 12.52 -34.75 -23.40
C SER A 438 13.33 -33.65 -24.08
N ASP A 439 12.71 -32.51 -24.32
CA ASP A 439 13.26 -31.45 -25.17
C ASP A 439 14.12 -30.48 -24.35
N VAL A 440 13.87 -30.35 -23.05
CA VAL A 440 14.51 -29.37 -22.15
C VAL A 440 15.51 -29.99 -21.16
N LYS A 441 15.46 -31.30 -20.92
CA LYS A 441 16.30 -31.96 -19.91
C LYS A 441 17.80 -31.70 -20.13
N GLY A 442 18.45 -31.09 -19.13
CA GLY A 442 19.88 -30.77 -19.15
C GLY A 442 20.27 -29.57 -20.04
N LYS A 443 19.30 -28.81 -20.55
CA LYS A 443 19.50 -27.68 -21.47
C LYS A 443 19.17 -26.34 -20.81
N ILE A 444 19.59 -25.24 -21.43
CA ILE A 444 19.16 -23.89 -21.06
C ILE A 444 17.88 -23.57 -21.83
N VAL A 445 16.84 -23.15 -21.12
CA VAL A 445 15.55 -22.81 -21.74
C VAL A 445 15.42 -21.30 -21.86
N LEU A 446 15.22 -20.80 -23.08
CA LEU A 446 14.85 -19.40 -23.32
C LEU A 446 13.33 -19.28 -23.13
N CYS A 447 12.92 -18.47 -22.15
CA CYS A 447 11.52 -18.15 -21.86
C CYS A 447 11.28 -16.66 -22.07
N ASP A 448 10.10 -16.27 -22.54
CA ASP A 448 9.64 -14.88 -22.48
C ASP A 448 8.85 -14.60 -21.18
N THR A 449 8.52 -13.34 -20.92
CA THR A 449 7.73 -12.93 -19.75
C THR A 449 6.21 -13.14 -19.87
N SER A 450 5.70 -13.66 -20.99
CA SER A 450 4.25 -13.87 -21.21
C SER A 450 3.73 -15.12 -20.49
N GLY A 451 2.40 -15.27 -20.33
CA GLY A 451 1.82 -16.46 -19.69
C GLY A 451 1.77 -16.37 -18.16
N TYR A 452 2.47 -17.25 -17.44
CA TYR A 452 2.49 -17.31 -15.97
C TYR A 452 2.55 -15.94 -15.29
N SER A 453 1.78 -15.77 -14.20
CA SER A 453 1.74 -14.53 -13.43
C SER A 453 3.05 -14.21 -12.69
N SER A 454 3.90 -15.20 -12.44
CA SER A 454 5.16 -15.04 -11.69
C SER A 454 6.38 -15.53 -12.47
N ARG A 455 7.45 -14.72 -12.42
CA ARG A 455 8.75 -15.04 -13.02
C ARG A 455 9.43 -16.21 -12.30
N THR A 456 9.24 -16.35 -10.99
CA THR A 456 9.80 -17.46 -10.22
C THR A 456 9.14 -18.80 -10.58
N ASP A 457 7.83 -18.78 -10.85
CA ASP A 457 7.04 -19.97 -11.20
C ASP A 457 7.48 -20.53 -12.55
N LYS A 458 7.85 -19.67 -13.51
CA LYS A 458 8.52 -20.08 -14.77
C LYS A 458 9.81 -20.83 -14.49
N GLY A 459 10.62 -20.33 -13.56
CA GLY A 459 11.83 -21.01 -13.15
C GLY A 459 11.54 -22.39 -12.56
N GLU A 460 10.51 -22.50 -11.72
CA GLU A 460 10.07 -23.78 -11.16
C GLU A 460 9.58 -24.75 -12.24
N ALA A 461 8.81 -24.28 -13.22
CA ALA A 461 8.38 -25.09 -14.36
C ALA A 461 9.58 -25.65 -15.16
N VAL A 462 10.58 -24.80 -15.47
CA VAL A 462 11.81 -25.21 -16.16
C VAL A 462 12.59 -26.24 -15.32
N LYS A 463 12.73 -26.00 -14.02
CA LYS A 463 13.42 -26.92 -13.10
C LYS A 463 12.71 -28.27 -13.03
N ASN A 464 11.39 -28.28 -12.90
CA ASN A 464 10.57 -29.49 -12.83
C ASN A 464 10.62 -30.30 -14.14
N ALA A 465 10.73 -29.62 -15.28
CA ALA A 465 10.92 -30.27 -16.57
C ALA A 465 12.35 -30.81 -16.80
N GLY A 466 13.27 -30.56 -15.86
CA GLY A 466 14.67 -31.03 -15.90
C GLY A 466 15.64 -30.07 -16.60
N GLY A 467 15.23 -28.83 -16.87
CA GLY A 467 16.10 -27.79 -17.43
C GLY A 467 17.26 -27.44 -16.49
N ALA A 468 18.43 -27.15 -17.08
CA ALA A 468 19.65 -26.84 -16.34
C ALA A 468 19.74 -25.36 -15.91
N ALA A 469 19.20 -24.46 -16.72
CA ALA A 469 19.12 -23.02 -16.46
C ALA A 469 18.02 -22.36 -17.31
N MET A 470 17.72 -21.09 -17.02
CA MET A 470 16.74 -20.30 -17.77
C MET A 470 17.32 -18.95 -18.22
N ILE A 471 17.11 -18.58 -19.49
CA ILE A 471 17.26 -17.20 -19.94
C ILE A 471 15.85 -16.64 -20.04
N LEU A 472 15.50 -15.66 -19.21
CA LEU A 472 14.20 -15.01 -19.25
C LEU A 472 14.32 -13.71 -20.05
N MET A 473 13.52 -13.52 -21.09
CA MET A 473 13.53 -12.30 -21.89
C MET A 473 12.23 -11.51 -21.75
N ASN A 474 12.35 -10.19 -21.72
CA ASN A 474 11.21 -9.29 -21.69
C ASN A 474 10.38 -9.33 -22.97
N GLU A 475 9.08 -9.09 -22.84
CA GLU A 475 8.22 -8.61 -23.94
C GLU A 475 8.56 -7.16 -24.31
N LYS A 476 8.15 -6.74 -25.52
CA LYS A 476 8.49 -5.42 -26.09
C LYS A 476 8.18 -4.24 -25.17
N TYR A 477 6.99 -4.21 -24.57
CA TYR A 477 6.56 -3.10 -23.69
C TYR A 477 7.33 -3.02 -22.37
N ARG A 478 8.09 -4.06 -21.99
CA ARG A 478 8.93 -4.07 -20.77
C ARG A 478 10.34 -3.55 -21.02
N GLY A 479 10.75 -3.45 -22.29
CA GLY A 479 12.00 -2.86 -22.73
C GLY A 479 13.22 -3.37 -21.96
N TYR A 480 13.99 -2.44 -21.40
CA TYR A 480 15.24 -2.66 -20.67
C TYR A 480 15.07 -2.83 -19.16
N THR A 481 13.83 -2.85 -18.64
CA THR A 481 13.61 -3.05 -17.19
C THR A 481 13.78 -4.52 -16.81
N THR A 482 14.87 -4.85 -16.12
CA THR A 482 15.21 -6.21 -15.67
C THR A 482 15.03 -6.39 -14.17
N PHE A 483 14.80 -7.63 -13.71
CA PHE A 483 14.52 -7.93 -12.31
C PHE A 483 15.56 -8.87 -11.73
N SER A 484 16.04 -8.54 -10.53
CA SER A 484 16.95 -9.37 -9.73
C SER A 484 16.15 -10.28 -8.78
N ASP A 485 15.18 -11.02 -9.30
CA ASP A 485 14.40 -11.95 -8.47
C ASP A 485 15.29 -13.12 -8.01
N HIS A 486 14.95 -13.72 -6.87
CA HIS A 486 15.61 -14.94 -6.39
C HIS A 486 14.89 -16.19 -6.94
N HIS A 487 15.54 -16.90 -7.86
CA HIS A 487 14.97 -18.08 -8.54
C HIS A 487 15.40 -19.41 -7.91
N VAL A 488 14.72 -20.49 -8.32
CA VAL A 488 14.98 -21.88 -7.86
C VAL A 488 16.05 -22.63 -8.63
N LEU A 489 16.51 -22.06 -9.73
CA LEU A 489 17.55 -22.56 -10.62
C LEU A 489 18.39 -21.38 -11.16
N PRO A 490 19.59 -21.65 -11.70
CA PRO A 490 20.40 -20.65 -12.41
C PRO A 490 19.62 -19.96 -13.53
N MET A 491 19.61 -18.63 -13.56
CA MET A 491 18.93 -17.88 -14.61
C MET A 491 19.49 -16.47 -14.82
N THR A 492 19.17 -15.85 -15.95
CA THR A 492 19.45 -14.42 -16.25
C THR A 492 18.26 -13.73 -16.93
N HIS A 493 17.84 -12.55 -16.48
CA HIS A 493 16.67 -11.82 -17.00
C HIS A 493 17.11 -10.70 -17.95
N VAL A 494 17.08 -10.96 -19.26
CA VAL A 494 17.57 -10.05 -20.30
C VAL A 494 16.49 -9.07 -20.78
N SER A 495 16.94 -7.92 -21.31
CA SER A 495 16.08 -6.95 -21.98
C SER A 495 15.38 -7.54 -23.20
N TYR A 496 14.33 -6.88 -23.71
CA TYR A 496 13.68 -7.29 -24.96
C TYR A 496 14.69 -7.28 -26.12
N ASN A 497 15.47 -6.22 -26.23
CA ASN A 497 16.45 -6.05 -27.32
C ASN A 497 17.55 -7.13 -27.29
N ASP A 498 18.03 -7.49 -26.11
CA ASP A 498 19.02 -8.56 -25.99
C ASP A 498 18.38 -9.93 -26.20
N GLY A 499 17.14 -10.14 -25.73
CA GLY A 499 16.36 -11.34 -26.03
C GLY A 499 16.19 -11.59 -27.52
N GLU A 500 15.87 -10.55 -28.31
CA GLU A 500 15.76 -10.66 -29.79
C GLU A 500 17.09 -11.07 -30.45
N LYS A 501 18.23 -10.61 -29.92
CA LYS A 501 19.55 -11.06 -30.38
C LYS A 501 19.83 -12.51 -30.00
N ASN A 502 19.39 -12.96 -28.82
CA ASN A 502 19.44 -14.37 -28.42
C ASN A 502 18.62 -15.26 -29.38
N ILE A 503 17.38 -14.85 -29.70
CA ILE A 503 16.52 -15.54 -30.67
C ILE A 503 17.19 -15.60 -32.05
N SER A 504 17.75 -14.48 -32.50
CA SER A 504 18.42 -14.39 -33.81
C SER A 504 19.63 -15.32 -33.89
N TYR A 505 20.45 -15.38 -32.82
CA TYR A 505 21.53 -16.34 -32.70
C TYR A 505 21.03 -17.78 -32.78
N MET A 506 19.97 -18.12 -32.04
CA MET A 506 19.39 -19.47 -32.03
C MET A 506 18.89 -19.90 -33.40
N LYS A 507 18.32 -18.98 -34.19
CA LYS A 507 17.87 -19.25 -35.56
C LYS A 507 19.02 -19.41 -36.56
N SER A 508 20.19 -18.83 -36.26
CA SER A 508 21.37 -18.86 -37.15
C SER A 508 22.24 -20.12 -37.00
N MET A 509 22.02 -20.92 -35.96
CA MET A 509 22.85 -22.08 -35.62
C MET A 509 22.01 -23.36 -35.58
N SER A 510 22.55 -24.46 -36.11
CA SER A 510 21.90 -25.77 -36.04
C SER A 510 21.88 -26.36 -34.62
N THR A 511 22.86 -25.99 -33.79
CA THR A 511 23.02 -26.45 -32.40
C THR A 511 23.42 -25.26 -31.50
N PRO A 512 22.49 -24.36 -31.17
CA PRO A 512 22.81 -23.19 -30.34
C PRO A 512 23.19 -23.61 -28.92
N VAL A 513 24.22 -22.99 -28.38
CA VAL A 513 24.70 -23.25 -27.01
C VAL A 513 24.92 -21.93 -26.26
N ALA A 514 24.79 -21.96 -24.93
CA ALA A 514 25.04 -20.81 -24.07
C ALA A 514 25.47 -21.25 -22.67
N THR A 515 25.89 -20.29 -21.85
CA THR A 515 26.07 -20.42 -20.40
C THR A 515 25.68 -19.12 -19.71
N ILE A 516 25.67 -19.12 -18.38
CA ILE A 516 25.38 -17.94 -17.55
C ILE A 516 26.58 -17.68 -16.65
N LEU A 517 27.14 -16.47 -16.72
CA LEU A 517 28.21 -16.02 -15.84
C LEU A 517 27.63 -15.14 -14.73
N PHE A 518 27.71 -15.63 -13.50
CA PHE A 518 27.30 -14.92 -12.29
C PHE A 518 28.47 -14.04 -11.81
N LYS A 519 28.30 -12.72 -11.87
CA LYS A 519 29.33 -11.72 -11.55
C LYS A 519 29.07 -11.01 -10.20
N GLY A 520 28.04 -11.40 -9.45
CA GLY A 520 27.68 -10.81 -8.17
C GLY A 520 27.15 -9.38 -8.29
N THR A 521 27.19 -8.62 -7.19
CA THR A 521 26.72 -7.23 -7.18
C THR A 521 27.73 -6.29 -7.84
N ARG A 522 27.26 -5.50 -8.80
CA ARG A 522 27.99 -4.40 -9.44
C ARG A 522 27.25 -3.09 -9.18
N ILE A 523 28.00 -2.00 -9.05
CA ILE A 523 27.50 -0.65 -8.79
C ILE A 523 28.09 0.29 -9.84
N GLY A 524 27.41 1.39 -10.15
CA GLY A 524 27.86 2.38 -11.14
C GLY A 524 27.28 2.15 -12.54
N ASP A 525 26.06 1.61 -12.64
CA ASP A 525 25.33 1.67 -13.90
C ASP A 525 25.07 3.14 -14.28
N LYS A 526 25.75 3.60 -15.34
CA LYS A 526 25.63 4.97 -15.85
C LYS A 526 24.20 5.35 -16.27
N HIS A 527 23.36 4.38 -16.62
CA HIS A 527 21.97 4.65 -17.02
C HIS A 527 21.07 4.94 -15.82
N ALA A 528 21.50 4.62 -14.60
CA ALA A 528 20.70 4.83 -13.42
C ALA A 528 20.68 6.31 -12.97
N PRO A 529 19.53 6.80 -12.50
CA PRO A 529 18.21 6.16 -12.55
C PRO A 529 17.62 6.11 -13.98
N THR A 530 16.96 4.99 -14.28
CA THR A 530 16.08 4.81 -15.45
C THR A 530 14.68 4.50 -14.93
N VAL A 531 13.64 5.03 -15.57
CA VAL A 531 12.25 4.79 -15.15
C VAL A 531 11.85 3.37 -15.54
N ALA A 532 11.22 2.66 -14.60
CA ALA A 532 10.77 1.30 -14.85
C ALA A 532 9.58 1.26 -15.82
N TYR A 533 9.48 0.23 -16.66
CA TYR A 533 8.34 0.06 -17.60
C TYR A 533 7.02 0.10 -16.84
N PHE A 534 7.01 -0.58 -15.69
CA PHE A 534 5.80 -0.73 -14.93
C PHE A 534 5.42 0.58 -14.25
N SER A 535 6.23 1.66 -14.28
CA SER A 535 6.04 3.03 -13.72
C SER A 535 4.95 3.84 -14.46
N SER A 536 4.08 4.56 -13.74
CA SER A 536 2.72 4.92 -14.21
C SER A 536 2.83 6.36 -14.57
N ARG A 537 2.20 6.67 -15.67
CA ARG A 537 2.43 7.90 -16.38
C ARG A 537 1.22 8.80 -16.20
N GLY A 538 1.50 10.09 -16.12
CA GLY A 538 0.49 11.12 -16.21
C GLY A 538 -0.22 11.13 -17.57
N PRO A 539 -1.21 12.01 -17.71
CA PRO A 539 -1.72 12.91 -16.68
C PRO A 539 -2.59 12.18 -15.65
N PHE A 540 -2.80 12.79 -14.47
CA PHE A 540 -3.83 12.32 -13.55
C PHE A 540 -5.20 12.78 -14.05
N MET A 541 -6.01 11.85 -14.57
CA MET A 541 -7.23 12.17 -15.31
C MET A 541 -8.24 13.05 -14.54
N PRO A 542 -8.47 12.87 -13.23
CA PRO A 542 -9.39 13.72 -12.47
C PRO A 542 -8.92 15.16 -12.25
N SER A 543 -7.61 15.44 -12.44
CA SER A 543 -7.08 16.80 -12.42
C SER A 543 -5.79 16.91 -13.25
N GLN A 544 -5.96 17.30 -14.51
CA GLN A 544 -4.86 17.43 -15.47
C GLN A 544 -4.04 18.72 -15.28
N GLY A 545 -4.56 19.73 -14.56
CA GLY A 545 -3.81 20.96 -14.30
C GLY A 545 -2.71 20.84 -13.23
N ILE A 546 -2.52 19.63 -12.69
CA ILE A 546 -1.45 19.29 -11.73
C ILE A 546 -0.62 18.15 -12.31
N LEU A 547 0.68 18.38 -12.52
CA LEU A 547 1.59 17.39 -13.10
C LEU A 547 1.71 16.17 -12.18
N LYS A 548 1.54 14.97 -12.74
CA LYS A 548 1.72 13.68 -12.04
C LYS A 548 2.45 12.65 -12.92
N PRO A 549 3.23 11.71 -12.32
CA PRO A 549 3.58 11.64 -10.90
C PRO A 549 4.36 12.89 -10.47
N ASP A 550 4.46 13.14 -9.16
CA ASP A 550 5.19 14.34 -8.72
C ASP A 550 6.69 14.19 -8.94
N ILE A 551 7.22 12.98 -8.76
CA ILE A 551 8.65 12.67 -8.74
C ILE A 551 8.85 11.15 -8.86
N ILE A 552 10.06 10.72 -9.23
CA ILE A 552 10.49 9.30 -9.19
C ILE A 552 11.51 9.06 -8.07
N GLY A 553 11.54 7.82 -7.59
CA GLY A 553 12.55 7.36 -6.63
C GLY A 553 12.91 5.88 -6.80
N PRO A 554 13.86 5.36 -5.99
CA PRO A 554 14.31 3.98 -6.07
C PRO A 554 13.17 2.98 -5.83
N GLY A 555 12.82 2.20 -6.86
CA GLY A 555 11.71 1.25 -6.81
C GLY A 555 11.94 -0.06 -7.55
N VAL A 556 13.14 -0.27 -8.10
CA VAL A 556 13.51 -1.50 -8.82
C VAL A 556 14.64 -2.21 -8.07
N ASN A 557 14.46 -3.50 -7.84
CA ASN A 557 15.41 -4.41 -7.20
C ASN A 557 15.83 -3.90 -5.81
N ILE A 558 14.85 -3.53 -4.98
CA ILE A 558 15.08 -3.01 -3.63
C ILE A 558 15.14 -4.18 -2.65
N LEU A 559 16.24 -4.27 -1.90
CA LEU A 559 16.44 -5.24 -0.82
C LEU A 559 15.82 -4.69 0.47
N ALA A 560 14.89 -5.42 1.08
CA ALA A 560 14.28 -5.05 2.35
C ALA A 560 13.98 -6.29 3.22
N ALA A 561 13.64 -6.05 4.49
CA ALA A 561 13.27 -7.11 5.42
C ALA A 561 12.04 -7.89 4.92
N TRP A 562 12.03 -9.20 5.19
CA TRP A 562 10.98 -10.11 4.79
C TRP A 562 10.60 -11.02 5.97
N PRO A 563 9.30 -11.29 6.21
CA PRO A 563 8.86 -11.99 7.41
C PRO A 563 9.25 -13.47 7.45
N THR A 564 9.61 -14.06 6.31
CA THR A 564 9.99 -15.46 6.19
C THR A 564 11.29 -15.60 5.39
N SER A 565 11.93 -16.77 5.50
CA SER A 565 13.15 -17.00 4.74
C SER A 565 12.87 -17.12 3.23
N VAL A 566 13.54 -16.29 2.45
CA VAL A 566 13.48 -16.31 0.99
C VAL A 566 14.23 -17.55 0.48
N GLY A 567 13.49 -18.43 -0.21
CA GLY A 567 13.97 -19.73 -0.68
C GLY A 567 13.45 -20.93 0.12
N SER A 568 13.08 -20.77 1.40
CA SER A 568 12.53 -21.88 2.21
C SER A 568 11.11 -22.28 1.80
N ILE A 569 10.35 -21.37 1.19
CA ILE A 569 9.01 -21.68 0.65
C ILE A 569 9.11 -22.52 -0.65
N ILE A 570 10.31 -22.59 -1.26
CA ILE A 570 10.48 -23.06 -2.65
C ILE A 570 11.28 -24.37 -2.76
N THR A 571 11.63 -25.03 -1.65
CA THR A 571 12.32 -26.33 -1.69
C THR A 571 11.82 -27.27 -0.60
N SER A 572 10.88 -28.14 -0.94
CA SER A 572 10.61 -29.36 -0.16
C SER A 572 11.63 -30.48 -0.43
N THR A 573 12.61 -30.28 -1.33
CA THR A 573 13.45 -31.39 -1.84
C THR A 573 14.94 -31.07 -2.08
N SER A 574 15.53 -29.97 -1.57
CA SER A 574 17.01 -29.85 -1.60
C SER A 574 17.60 -28.99 -0.48
N SER A 575 18.70 -29.48 0.09
CA SER A 575 19.33 -29.11 1.36
C SER A 575 20.16 -27.82 1.34
N SER A 576 19.69 -26.74 0.73
CA SER A 576 20.31 -25.42 0.90
C SER A 576 19.29 -24.44 1.47
N SER A 577 19.16 -24.47 2.79
CA SER A 577 18.41 -23.49 3.58
C SER A 577 19.08 -22.13 3.45
N SER A 578 18.69 -21.33 2.46
CA SER A 578 18.80 -19.89 2.63
C SER A 578 17.93 -19.55 3.86
N SER A 579 18.54 -18.93 4.87
CA SER A 579 17.88 -18.39 6.06
C SER A 579 17.64 -16.87 5.94
N SER A 580 17.72 -16.33 4.72
CA SER A 580 17.68 -14.90 4.48
C SER A 580 16.28 -14.35 4.74
N THR A 581 16.13 -13.56 5.80
CA THR A 581 14.94 -12.77 6.13
C THR A 581 14.93 -11.43 5.38
N PHE A 582 15.52 -11.39 4.19
CA PHE A 582 15.56 -10.24 3.29
C PHE A 582 15.20 -10.68 1.89
N ASN A 583 14.36 -9.89 1.22
CA ASN A 583 13.89 -10.15 -0.13
C ASN A 583 14.20 -8.96 -1.05
N ILE A 584 14.35 -9.24 -2.34
CA ILE A 584 14.50 -8.23 -3.38
C ILE A 584 13.21 -8.19 -4.18
N ILE A 585 12.55 -7.04 -4.16
CA ILE A 585 11.31 -6.81 -4.89
C ILE A 585 11.33 -5.46 -5.59
N SER A 586 10.46 -5.33 -6.58
CA SER A 586 10.34 -4.15 -7.43
C SER A 586 8.88 -3.70 -7.46
N GLY A 587 8.68 -2.39 -7.45
CA GLY A 587 7.37 -1.77 -7.41
C GLY A 587 7.47 -0.34 -6.92
N ARG A 588 6.49 0.51 -7.25
CA ARG A 588 6.39 1.83 -6.60
C ARG A 588 6.09 1.73 -5.11
N SER A 589 5.56 0.59 -4.68
CA SER A 589 5.42 0.25 -3.27
C SER A 589 6.75 0.30 -2.52
N MET A 590 7.88 0.21 -3.22
CA MET A 590 9.23 0.40 -2.69
C MET A 590 9.72 1.85 -2.79
N SER A 591 9.35 2.61 -3.83
CA SER A 591 9.76 4.02 -3.94
C SER A 591 8.99 4.96 -3.02
N CYS A 592 7.71 4.70 -2.79
CA CYS A 592 6.86 5.42 -1.83
C CYS A 592 7.49 5.56 -0.42
N PRO A 593 7.93 4.47 0.24
CA PRO A 593 8.53 4.55 1.57
C PRO A 593 9.92 5.21 1.58
N HIS A 594 10.70 5.17 0.49
CA HIS A 594 11.94 5.95 0.40
C HIS A 594 11.64 7.44 0.55
N LEU A 595 10.64 7.95 -0.17
CA LEU A 595 10.30 9.38 -0.13
C LEU A 595 9.53 9.77 1.14
N ALA A 596 8.78 8.84 1.73
CA ALA A 596 8.28 9.03 3.10
C ALA A 596 9.43 9.19 4.11
N GLY A 597 10.49 8.37 4.00
CA GLY A 597 11.69 8.50 4.81
C GLY A 597 12.41 9.84 4.61
N VAL A 598 12.55 10.29 3.37
CA VAL A 598 13.11 11.63 3.05
C VAL A 598 12.26 12.73 3.68
N ALA A 599 10.94 12.67 3.55
CA ALA A 599 10.04 13.63 4.16
C ALA A 599 10.16 13.64 5.70
N ALA A 600 10.34 12.48 6.34
CA ALA A 600 10.53 12.38 7.78
C ALA A 600 11.86 13.05 8.23
N LEU A 601 12.94 12.86 7.47
CA LEU A 601 14.21 13.52 7.73
C LEU A 601 14.09 15.05 7.57
N LEU A 602 13.43 15.52 6.52
CA LEU A 602 13.19 16.95 6.29
C LEU A 602 12.30 17.55 7.38
N ARG A 603 11.27 16.83 7.84
CA ARG A 603 10.44 17.24 8.97
C ARG A 603 11.25 17.36 10.26
N SER A 604 12.19 16.45 10.48
CA SER A 604 13.10 16.52 11.63
C SER A 604 14.06 17.71 11.54
N ALA A 605 14.55 18.04 10.35
CA ALA A 605 15.47 19.17 10.12
C ALA A 605 14.74 20.53 10.11
N HIS A 606 13.48 20.54 9.68
CA HIS A 606 12.63 21.72 9.56
C HIS A 606 11.25 21.49 10.20
N PRO A 607 11.15 21.47 11.54
CA PRO A 607 9.91 21.12 12.25
C PRO A 607 8.76 22.10 12.01
N ASP A 608 9.05 23.33 11.59
CA ASP A 608 8.11 24.41 11.31
C ASP A 608 7.54 24.36 9.87
N TRP A 609 8.12 23.54 8.98
CA TRP A 609 7.65 23.43 7.62
C TRP A 609 6.31 22.68 7.53
N SER A 610 5.39 23.21 6.73
CA SER A 610 4.16 22.52 6.35
C SER A 610 4.46 21.28 5.48
N GLN A 611 3.49 20.37 5.28
CA GLN A 611 3.73 19.28 4.32
C GLN A 611 3.93 19.79 2.90
N ALA A 612 3.30 20.92 2.53
CA ALA A 612 3.46 21.52 1.22
C ALA A 612 4.86 22.10 1.03
N ALA A 613 5.44 22.68 2.10
CA ALA A 613 6.82 23.15 2.12
C ALA A 613 7.81 21.98 1.95
N ILE A 614 7.65 20.89 2.72
CA ILE A 614 8.48 19.67 2.58
C ILE A 614 8.35 19.08 1.18
N LYS A 615 7.11 18.96 0.67
CA LYS A 615 6.86 18.48 -0.68
C LYS A 615 7.54 19.39 -1.70
N SER A 616 7.39 20.70 -1.58
CA SER A 616 8.05 21.66 -2.47
C SER A 616 9.56 21.47 -2.47
N ALA A 617 10.19 21.32 -1.31
CA ALA A 617 11.64 21.16 -1.20
C ALA A 617 12.12 19.88 -1.91
N ILE A 618 11.39 18.77 -1.77
CA ILE A 618 11.66 17.51 -2.48
C ILE A 618 11.58 17.70 -4.01
N LEU A 619 10.55 18.42 -4.48
CA LEU A 619 10.28 18.58 -5.91
C LEU A 619 11.24 19.55 -6.59
N THR A 620 11.54 20.69 -5.98
CA THR A 620 12.34 21.74 -6.63
C THR A 620 13.84 21.46 -6.65
N MET A 621 14.31 20.51 -5.83
CA MET A 621 15.72 20.14 -5.66
C MET A 621 16.11 18.81 -6.30
N ALA A 622 15.18 18.18 -7.02
CA ALA A 622 15.42 16.93 -7.73
C ALA A 622 16.46 17.07 -8.86
N ASP A 623 17.11 15.97 -9.24
CA ASP A 623 18.06 15.94 -10.36
C ASP A 623 17.40 15.41 -11.63
N PHE A 624 17.80 15.94 -12.78
CA PHE A 624 17.21 15.62 -14.09
C PHE A 624 18.09 14.76 -14.99
N VAL A 625 19.32 14.47 -14.56
CA VAL A 625 20.27 13.62 -15.27
C VAL A 625 20.50 12.31 -14.53
N ASN A 626 20.93 11.28 -15.26
CA ASN A 626 21.42 10.03 -14.72
C ASN A 626 22.92 10.14 -14.34
N LEU A 627 23.50 9.08 -13.78
CA LEU A 627 24.92 9.04 -13.41
C LEU A 627 25.87 9.21 -14.61
N GLY A 628 25.41 8.94 -15.83
CA GLY A 628 26.12 9.20 -17.07
C GLY A 628 26.09 10.66 -17.54
N ASN A 629 25.38 11.54 -16.84
CA ASN A 629 25.06 12.93 -17.23
C ASN A 629 24.13 13.06 -18.45
N ASP A 630 23.43 12.00 -18.83
CA ASP A 630 22.36 12.06 -19.84
C ASP A 630 21.03 12.40 -19.15
N PRO A 631 20.04 12.99 -19.87
CA PRO A 631 18.68 13.10 -19.36
C PRO A 631 18.16 11.74 -18.89
N ILE A 632 17.44 11.71 -17.76
CA ILE A 632 16.86 10.45 -17.27
C ILE A 632 16.02 9.79 -18.36
N GLN A 633 16.24 8.48 -18.50
CA GLN A 633 15.64 7.68 -19.55
C GLN A 633 14.45 6.86 -19.05
N ASP A 634 13.59 6.45 -19.98
CA ASP A 634 12.51 5.49 -19.73
C ASP A 634 12.95 4.04 -20.01
N GLU A 635 12.00 3.10 -19.95
CA GLU A 635 12.26 1.68 -20.18
C GLU A 635 12.78 1.35 -21.58
N THR A 636 12.70 2.30 -22.52
CA THR A 636 13.19 2.16 -23.89
C THR A 636 14.60 2.74 -24.09
N LEU A 637 15.22 3.26 -23.01
CA LEU A 637 16.47 4.02 -23.01
C LEU A 637 16.41 5.30 -23.85
N LYS A 638 15.23 5.89 -23.97
CA LYS A 638 15.03 7.23 -24.55
C LYS A 638 14.79 8.23 -23.42
N PRO A 639 15.09 9.53 -23.63
CA PRO A 639 14.77 10.55 -22.64
C PRO A 639 13.29 10.49 -22.22
N ALA A 640 13.04 10.39 -20.91
CA ALA A 640 11.70 10.31 -20.35
C ALA A 640 11.04 11.69 -20.32
N ASP A 641 9.73 11.74 -20.57
CA ASP A 641 8.94 12.98 -20.49
C ASP A 641 8.49 13.32 -19.06
N LEU A 642 7.97 14.53 -18.86
CA LEU A 642 7.49 15.01 -17.56
C LEU A 642 6.30 14.20 -17.03
N LEU A 643 5.46 13.63 -17.88
CA LEU A 643 4.38 12.72 -17.47
C LEU A 643 4.92 11.40 -16.93
N THR A 644 6.17 11.08 -17.24
CA THR A 644 6.88 9.90 -16.74
C THR A 644 7.61 10.17 -15.43
N ILE A 645 8.31 11.30 -15.35
CA ILE A 645 9.28 11.57 -14.26
C ILE A 645 8.85 12.65 -13.28
N GLY A 646 7.83 13.44 -13.61
CA GLY A 646 7.42 14.61 -12.82
C GLY A 646 8.55 15.62 -12.66
N SER A 647 8.87 15.95 -11.41
CA SER A 647 10.01 16.82 -11.03
C SER A 647 11.37 16.11 -11.10
N VAL A 648 11.37 14.87 -11.59
CA VAL A 648 12.51 14.03 -11.90
C VAL A 648 12.97 13.17 -10.70
N HIS A 649 14.27 13.01 -10.39
CA HIS A 649 14.71 12.07 -9.34
C HIS A 649 15.08 12.74 -8.02
N VAL A 650 14.62 12.18 -6.91
CA VAL A 650 14.86 12.72 -5.56
C VAL A 650 16.34 12.84 -5.21
N ILE A 651 16.75 13.98 -4.62
CA ILE A 651 18.06 14.21 -4.02
C ILE A 651 17.87 14.74 -2.59
N PRO A 652 17.94 13.87 -1.56
CA PRO A 652 17.58 14.24 -0.19
C PRO A 652 18.42 15.39 0.38
N SER A 653 19.73 15.39 0.12
CA SER A 653 20.66 16.39 0.67
C SER A 653 20.37 17.80 0.19
N ARG A 654 19.99 17.96 -1.08
CA ARG A 654 19.63 19.27 -1.66
C ARG A 654 18.26 19.76 -1.16
N ALA A 655 17.33 18.85 -0.92
CA ALA A 655 16.00 19.19 -0.40
C ALA A 655 16.04 19.78 1.03
N ASN A 656 17.13 19.58 1.79
CA ASN A 656 17.31 20.15 3.12
C ASN A 656 17.65 21.66 3.12
N ASP A 657 18.07 22.22 1.99
CA ASP A 657 18.26 23.67 1.85
C ASP A 657 17.82 24.10 0.46
N PRO A 658 16.51 24.22 0.22
CA PRO A 658 15.97 24.48 -1.11
C PRO A 658 16.06 25.97 -1.50
N GLY A 659 16.39 26.87 -0.57
CA GLY A 659 16.33 28.32 -0.79
C GLY A 659 14.90 28.87 -0.85
N LEU A 660 14.08 28.41 -1.80
CA LEU A 660 12.66 28.80 -1.95
C LEU A 660 11.73 27.59 -1.91
N ILE A 661 10.54 27.79 -1.34
CA ILE A 661 9.45 26.80 -1.30
C ILE A 661 8.12 27.38 -1.79
N TYR A 662 7.30 26.53 -2.39
CA TYR A 662 5.92 26.78 -2.80
C TYR A 662 4.97 26.25 -1.71
N ASP A 663 4.79 27.05 -0.66
CA ASP A 663 3.92 26.69 0.45
C ASP A 663 2.44 27.05 0.17
N ILE A 664 1.52 26.28 0.72
CA ILE A 664 0.08 26.51 0.57
C ILE A 664 -0.68 26.05 1.81
N GLN A 665 -1.59 26.90 2.29
CA GLN A 665 -2.45 26.56 3.43
C GLN A 665 -3.68 25.74 2.97
N PRO A 666 -4.22 24.84 3.82
CA PRO A 666 -5.35 23.97 3.48
C PRO A 666 -6.56 24.70 2.87
N LYS A 667 -6.87 25.90 3.35
CA LYS A 667 -8.03 26.69 2.87
C LYS A 667 -7.98 27.04 1.38
N TYR A 668 -6.78 27.11 0.79
CA TYR A 668 -6.61 27.47 -0.62
C TYR A 668 -6.87 26.31 -1.59
N TYR A 669 -7.03 25.08 -1.09
CA TYR A 669 -7.52 23.97 -1.91
C TYR A 669 -9.02 24.07 -2.21
N ILE A 670 -9.81 24.82 -1.42
CA ILE A 670 -11.25 24.99 -1.64
C ILE A 670 -11.56 25.64 -3.01
N PRO A 671 -11.03 26.83 -3.35
CA PRO A 671 -11.30 27.45 -4.66
C PRO A 671 -10.76 26.60 -5.82
N TYR A 672 -9.71 25.81 -5.60
CA TYR A 672 -9.22 24.83 -6.56
C TYR A 672 -10.24 23.71 -6.78
N LEU A 673 -10.78 23.12 -5.71
CA LEU A 673 -11.81 22.08 -5.80
C LEU A 673 -13.08 22.61 -6.46
N CYS A 674 -13.49 23.84 -6.13
CA CYS A 674 -14.60 24.51 -6.80
C CYS A 674 -14.31 24.74 -8.29
N GLY A 675 -13.06 25.06 -8.66
CA GLY A 675 -12.61 25.20 -10.05
C GLY A 675 -12.55 23.90 -10.87
N LEU A 676 -12.70 22.73 -10.22
CA LEU A 676 -12.92 21.44 -10.89
C LEU A 676 -14.38 21.23 -11.34
N ASN A 677 -15.23 22.24 -11.21
CA ASN A 677 -16.69 22.16 -11.42
C ASN A 677 -17.39 21.17 -10.46
N TYR A 678 -16.83 20.97 -9.26
CA TYR A 678 -17.49 20.18 -8.22
C TYR A 678 -18.60 20.98 -7.55
N THR A 679 -19.67 20.30 -7.18
CA THR A 679 -20.77 20.87 -6.39
C THR A 679 -20.33 21.18 -4.96
N ASP A 680 -21.04 22.11 -4.30
CA ASP A 680 -20.85 22.44 -2.88
C ASP A 680 -20.80 21.19 -1.98
N ASN A 681 -21.67 20.19 -2.26
CA ASN A 681 -21.73 18.93 -1.51
C ASN A 681 -20.48 18.07 -1.73
N GLN A 682 -20.00 17.97 -2.97
CA GLN A 682 -18.79 17.20 -3.30
C GLN A 682 -17.54 17.84 -2.66
N VAL A 683 -17.41 19.17 -2.72
CA VAL A 683 -16.32 19.88 -2.04
C VAL A 683 -16.42 19.69 -0.52
N SER A 684 -17.65 19.78 0.03
CA SER A 684 -17.90 19.56 1.46
C SER A 684 -17.53 18.15 1.92
N ALA A 685 -17.73 17.13 1.06
CA ALA A 685 -17.38 15.74 1.35
C ALA A 685 -15.86 15.54 1.50
N ILE A 686 -15.06 16.23 0.67
CA ILE A 686 -13.59 16.19 0.73
C ILE A 686 -13.08 16.92 1.97
N VAL A 687 -13.53 18.16 2.17
CA VAL A 687 -12.96 19.04 3.20
C VAL A 687 -13.57 18.84 4.60
N LYS A 688 -14.57 17.95 4.70
CA LYS A 688 -15.32 17.60 5.93
C LYS A 688 -15.89 18.83 6.66
N LYS A 689 -16.34 19.81 5.89
CA LYS A 689 -17.00 21.03 6.37
C LYS A 689 -17.94 21.54 5.29
N LYS A 690 -19.06 22.14 5.68
CA LYS A 690 -19.96 22.82 4.74
C LYS A 690 -19.22 23.96 4.02
N VAL A 691 -19.20 23.89 2.69
CA VAL A 691 -18.58 24.87 1.79
C VAL A 691 -19.62 25.38 0.79
N HIS A 692 -19.54 26.67 0.50
CA HIS A 692 -20.20 27.30 -0.64
C HIS A 692 -19.12 27.82 -1.58
N CYS A 693 -19.13 27.37 -2.83
CA CYS A 693 -18.16 27.77 -3.84
C CYS A 693 -18.40 29.21 -4.31
N THR A 694 -17.89 30.18 -3.54
CA THR A 694 -17.98 31.62 -3.87
C THR A 694 -16.85 32.12 -4.76
N SER A 695 -15.74 31.37 -4.85
CA SER A 695 -14.58 31.68 -5.68
C SER A 695 -14.01 30.39 -6.27
N THR A 696 -13.49 30.49 -7.48
CA THR A 696 -12.85 29.39 -8.21
C THR A 696 -11.49 29.84 -8.72
N ILE A 697 -10.55 28.89 -8.84
CA ILE A 697 -9.29 29.11 -9.57
C ILE A 697 -9.10 28.00 -10.60
N PRO A 698 -8.46 28.28 -11.75
CA PRO A 698 -8.04 27.24 -12.68
C PRO A 698 -7.15 26.20 -11.99
N GLN A 699 -7.20 24.95 -12.45
CA GLN A 699 -6.40 23.86 -11.86
C GLN A 699 -4.91 24.22 -11.79
N SER A 700 -4.36 24.77 -12.88
CA SER A 700 -2.96 25.16 -13.04
C SER A 700 -2.57 26.40 -12.23
N GLU A 701 -3.51 27.12 -11.62
CA GLU A 701 -3.27 28.30 -10.78
C GLU A 701 -2.88 27.93 -9.34
N LEU A 702 -3.18 26.71 -8.89
CA LEU A 702 -2.82 26.25 -7.55
C LEU A 702 -1.32 26.49 -7.28
N ASN A 703 -0.97 27.02 -6.11
CA ASN A 703 0.42 27.29 -5.75
C ASN A 703 1.21 25.99 -5.56
N TYR A 704 1.70 25.45 -6.67
CA TYR A 704 2.30 24.14 -6.80
C TYR A 704 3.67 24.27 -7.49
N PRO A 705 4.68 23.47 -7.11
CA PRO A 705 6.05 23.59 -7.64
C PRO A 705 6.23 23.07 -9.07
N SER A 706 5.13 22.89 -9.81
CA SER A 706 5.12 22.57 -11.24
C SER A 706 3.97 23.29 -11.95
N PHE A 707 4.02 23.28 -13.28
CA PHE A 707 2.98 23.79 -14.16
C PHE A 707 2.54 22.66 -15.08
N SER A 708 1.24 22.41 -15.15
CA SER A 708 0.62 21.51 -16.13
C SER A 708 -0.52 22.29 -16.76
N ILE A 709 -0.35 22.69 -18.02
CA ILE A 709 -1.15 23.74 -18.66
C ILE A 709 -1.76 23.21 -19.95
N PRO A 710 -3.09 23.26 -20.13
CA PRO A 710 -3.68 22.93 -21.42
C PRO A 710 -3.26 23.96 -22.48
N LYS A 711 -2.98 23.49 -23.69
CA LYS A 711 -2.66 24.35 -24.84
C LYS A 711 -3.90 25.12 -25.25
N GLU A 712 -3.79 26.44 -25.16
CA GLU A 712 -4.79 27.36 -25.66
C GLU A 712 -4.15 28.40 -26.59
N SER A 713 -4.92 28.86 -27.58
CA SER A 713 -4.47 29.90 -28.51
C SER A 713 -4.32 31.26 -27.85
N SER A 714 -5.10 31.51 -26.78
CA SER A 714 -4.96 32.69 -25.94
C SER A 714 -3.83 32.53 -24.93
N ALA A 715 -3.13 33.64 -24.66
CA ALA A 715 -2.13 33.65 -23.61
C ALA A 715 -2.79 33.45 -22.23
N GLN A 716 -2.34 32.44 -21.49
CA GLN A 716 -2.79 32.12 -20.15
C GLN A 716 -1.75 32.59 -19.14
N THR A 717 -2.18 33.22 -18.04
CA THR A 717 -1.27 33.74 -17.01
C THR A 717 -1.58 33.11 -15.67
N TYR A 718 -0.55 32.57 -15.03
CA TYR A 718 -0.65 31.90 -13.74
C TYR A 718 0.23 32.57 -12.69
N THR A 719 -0.26 32.68 -11.47
CA THR A 719 0.51 33.24 -10.34
C THR A 719 1.13 32.12 -9.52
N ARG A 720 2.34 32.36 -9.02
CA ARG A 720 2.96 31.56 -7.96
C ARG A 720 3.44 32.45 -6.83
N ILE A 721 3.43 31.91 -5.63
CA ILE A 721 3.95 32.56 -4.42
C ILE A 721 5.04 31.66 -3.85
N VAL A 722 6.25 32.21 -3.76
CA VAL A 722 7.39 31.53 -3.16
C VAL A 722 7.73 32.16 -1.81
N THR A 723 8.12 31.33 -0.85
CA THR A 723 8.62 31.74 0.46
C THR A 723 10.12 31.48 0.53
N ASN A 724 10.89 32.46 0.96
CA ASN A 724 12.33 32.30 1.16
C ASN A 724 12.64 31.62 2.49
N VAL A 725 13.22 30.42 2.42
CA VAL A 725 13.66 29.61 3.58
C VAL A 725 15.17 29.42 3.63
N GLY A 726 15.91 30.02 2.69
CA GLY A 726 17.36 30.06 2.67
C GLY A 726 17.90 31.34 3.31
N GLU A 727 18.81 32.04 2.61
CA GLU A 727 19.41 33.27 3.13
C GLU A 727 18.42 34.44 3.16
N ALA A 728 18.32 35.10 4.33
CA ALA A 728 17.35 36.17 4.57
C ALA A 728 17.43 37.31 3.53
N ILE A 729 18.63 37.72 3.16
CA ILE A 729 18.88 38.69 2.10
C ILE A 729 19.42 37.93 0.89
N SER A 730 18.57 37.74 -0.12
CA SER A 730 18.93 36.97 -1.31
C SER A 730 18.21 37.51 -2.54
N THR A 731 18.82 37.28 -3.71
CA THR A 731 18.25 37.67 -5.00
C THR A 731 18.27 36.47 -5.93
N TYR A 732 17.11 36.19 -6.56
CA TYR A 732 16.95 35.12 -7.52
C TYR A 732 16.64 35.69 -8.90
N ARG A 733 17.23 35.11 -9.94
CA ARG A 733 16.99 35.43 -11.35
C ARG A 733 16.31 34.25 -12.04
N VAL A 734 15.42 34.52 -12.97
CA VAL A 734 14.71 33.47 -13.70
C VAL A 734 15.42 33.05 -14.98
N LYS A 735 15.40 31.76 -15.27
CA LYS A 735 15.71 31.17 -16.59
C LYS A 735 14.60 30.21 -16.98
N VAL A 736 14.25 30.19 -18.27
CA VAL A 736 13.27 29.28 -18.85
C VAL A 736 13.93 28.51 -20.01
N PHE A 737 13.71 27.21 -20.13
CA PHE A 737 14.27 26.38 -21.21
C PHE A 737 13.43 25.11 -21.48
N GLY A 738 13.67 24.47 -22.63
CA GLY A 738 13.04 23.19 -23.03
C GLY A 738 11.74 23.33 -23.83
N LEU A 739 11.09 24.49 -23.79
CA LEU A 739 9.76 24.72 -24.35
C LEU A 739 9.77 25.06 -25.83
N GLU A 740 10.04 24.08 -26.68
CA GLU A 740 9.92 24.24 -28.13
C GLU A 740 8.46 24.50 -28.54
N GLY A 741 8.25 25.53 -29.38
CA GLY A 741 6.93 25.90 -29.92
C GLY A 741 6.00 26.62 -28.94
N VAL A 742 6.44 26.93 -27.71
CA VAL A 742 5.63 27.63 -26.70
C VAL A 742 6.41 28.82 -26.14
N GLU A 743 5.80 30.00 -26.19
CA GLU A 743 6.35 31.21 -25.59
C GLU A 743 5.98 31.26 -24.11
N VAL A 744 6.98 31.35 -23.24
CA VAL A 744 6.79 31.46 -21.79
C VAL A 744 7.54 32.67 -21.26
N THR A 745 6.78 33.58 -20.62
CA THR A 745 7.31 34.81 -20.04
C THR A 745 7.06 34.85 -18.54
N VAL A 746 8.05 35.33 -17.78
CA VAL A 746 7.98 35.41 -16.31
C VAL A 746 8.17 36.85 -15.85
N ASN A 747 7.30 37.33 -14.98
CA ASN A 747 7.32 38.69 -14.44
C ASN A 747 7.06 38.71 -12.92
N PRO A 748 7.92 39.36 -12.11
CA PRO A 748 9.18 40.00 -12.48
C PRO A 748 10.25 38.96 -12.88
N LYS A 749 11.34 39.41 -13.55
CA LYS A 749 12.49 38.53 -13.89
C LYS A 749 13.46 38.33 -12.71
N ILE A 750 13.28 39.07 -11.62
CA ILE A 750 14.14 39.08 -10.44
C ILE A 750 13.25 39.08 -9.19
N LEU A 751 13.49 38.16 -8.26
CA LEU A 751 12.89 38.17 -6.93
C LEU A 751 13.94 38.61 -5.91
N LYS A 752 13.59 39.57 -5.07
CA LYS A 752 14.46 40.08 -4.00
C LYS A 752 13.81 39.79 -2.65
N PHE A 753 14.59 39.22 -1.75
CA PHE A 753 14.20 38.96 -0.37
C PHE A 753 15.11 39.76 0.56
N THR A 754 14.52 40.26 1.64
CA THR A 754 15.17 41.13 2.64
C THR A 754 15.12 40.51 4.04
N THR A 755 14.23 39.53 4.25
CA THR A 755 14.04 38.82 5.50
C THR A 755 13.74 37.34 5.23
N LEU A 756 14.05 36.49 6.21
CA LEU A 756 13.69 35.08 6.19
C LEU A 756 12.16 34.94 6.24
N ASN A 757 11.62 33.93 5.57
CA ASN A 757 10.18 33.65 5.44
C ASN A 757 9.37 34.74 4.70
N GLN A 758 10.04 35.70 4.06
CA GLN A 758 9.37 36.66 3.19
C GLN A 758 8.74 35.93 1.99
N LYS A 759 7.48 36.26 1.70
CA LYS A 759 6.73 35.74 0.55
C LYS A 759 6.77 36.75 -0.59
N VAL A 760 7.02 36.27 -1.81
CA VAL A 760 7.00 37.08 -3.03
C VAL A 760 6.23 36.33 -4.11
N SER A 761 5.40 37.05 -4.86
CA SER A 761 4.66 36.50 -6.00
C SER A 761 5.36 36.79 -7.33
N TYR A 762 5.12 35.93 -8.31
CA TYR A 762 5.48 36.15 -9.71
C TYR A 762 4.43 35.52 -10.63
N ASN A 763 4.36 36.03 -11.85
CA ASN A 763 3.44 35.59 -12.88
C ASN A 763 4.20 34.84 -13.98
N VAL A 764 3.58 33.79 -14.49
CA VAL A 764 4.03 33.02 -15.65
C VAL A 764 2.96 33.10 -16.72
N THR A 765 3.27 33.71 -17.85
CA THR A 765 2.37 33.78 -19.00
C THR A 765 2.86 32.81 -20.07
N VAL A 766 1.96 31.91 -20.49
CA VAL A 766 2.20 30.86 -21.48
C VAL A 766 1.33 31.11 -22.69
N LYS A 767 1.93 31.08 -23.88
CA LYS A 767 1.24 31.28 -25.16
C LYS A 767 1.74 30.24 -26.16
N SER A 768 0.83 29.48 -26.75
CA SER A 768 1.15 28.52 -27.81
C SER A 768 0.68 29.06 -29.15
N SER A 769 1.53 29.01 -30.18
CA SER A 769 1.12 29.31 -31.56
C SER A 769 0.39 28.14 -32.22
N ASP A 770 0.58 26.93 -31.70
CA ASP A 770 -0.06 25.70 -32.17
C ASP A 770 -0.79 25.02 -30.99
N PRO A 771 -2.12 24.85 -31.05
CA PRO A 771 -2.88 24.17 -30.00
C PRO A 771 -2.65 22.66 -29.96
N THR A 772 -1.94 22.09 -30.95
CA THR A 772 -1.67 20.64 -31.04
C THR A 772 -0.29 20.25 -30.50
N GLY A 773 -0.12 18.96 -30.21
CA GLY A 773 1.14 18.40 -29.69
C GLY A 773 1.39 18.71 -28.21
N HIS A 774 2.59 18.35 -27.76
CA HIS A 774 3.02 18.42 -26.36
C HIS A 774 4.38 19.13 -26.29
N SER A 775 4.52 20.07 -25.36
CA SER A 775 5.75 20.82 -25.13
C SER A 775 6.06 20.80 -23.64
N GLN A 776 7.32 20.57 -23.29
CA GLN A 776 7.75 20.43 -21.90
C GLN A 776 9.03 21.19 -21.65
N GLY A 777 9.23 21.71 -20.45
CA GLY A 777 10.48 22.36 -20.08
C GLY A 777 10.51 22.73 -18.61
N TYR A 778 11.27 23.78 -18.28
CA TYR A 778 11.52 24.15 -16.89
C TYR A 778 11.64 25.66 -16.71
N ILE A 779 11.19 26.13 -15.54
CA ILE A 779 11.48 27.44 -14.98
C ILE A 779 12.46 27.23 -13.84
N ILE A 780 13.57 27.97 -13.82
CA ILE A 780 14.56 27.93 -12.73
C ILE A 780 14.75 29.32 -12.16
N TRP A 781 14.56 29.43 -10.85
CA TRP A 781 15.03 30.56 -10.04
C TRP A 781 16.42 30.24 -9.49
N PHE A 782 17.43 30.95 -9.94
CA PHE A 782 18.82 30.73 -9.50
C PHE A 782 19.36 31.93 -8.70
N SER A 783 20.06 31.63 -7.62
CA SER A 783 20.91 32.53 -6.84
C SER A 783 22.36 32.03 -6.91
N ASP A 784 23.27 32.63 -6.13
CA ASP A 784 24.66 32.15 -6.05
C ASP A 784 24.78 30.76 -5.39
N ARG A 785 23.75 30.31 -4.65
CA ARG A 785 23.76 29.04 -3.89
C ARG A 785 22.68 28.05 -4.29
N HIS A 786 21.53 28.53 -4.75
CA HIS A 786 20.34 27.71 -4.94
C HIS A 786 19.86 27.78 -6.39
N ALA A 787 19.32 26.66 -6.89
CA ALA A 787 18.66 26.57 -8.18
C ALA A 787 17.32 25.87 -8.00
N VAL A 788 16.25 26.67 -7.87
CA VAL A 788 14.89 26.21 -7.58
C VAL A 788 14.18 25.95 -8.90
N ARG A 789 13.95 24.67 -9.22
CA ARG A 789 13.40 24.26 -10.52
C ARG A 789 11.92 23.89 -10.40
N SER A 790 11.13 24.32 -11.38
CA SER A 790 9.75 23.89 -11.59
C SER A 790 9.57 23.37 -13.01
N PRO A 791 9.14 22.11 -13.20
CA PRO A 791 8.78 21.60 -14.51
C PRO A 791 7.52 22.29 -15.03
N ILE A 792 7.46 22.47 -16.35
CA ILE A 792 6.31 23.02 -17.06
C ILE A 792 5.96 22.09 -18.21
N ASP A 793 4.79 21.48 -18.09
CA ASP A 793 4.15 20.63 -19.10
C ASP A 793 3.01 21.41 -19.76
N VAL A 794 2.99 21.40 -21.09
CA VAL A 794 2.03 22.11 -21.93
C VAL A 794 1.44 21.14 -22.94
N PHE A 795 0.21 20.71 -22.71
CA PHE A 795 -0.42 19.57 -23.40
C PHE A 795 -1.68 19.96 -24.16
N SER A 796 -1.95 19.33 -25.31
CA SER A 796 -3.25 19.45 -25.98
C SER A 796 -4.36 18.85 -25.10
N HIS A 797 -5.55 19.46 -25.05
CA HIS A 797 -6.68 18.91 -24.27
C HIS A 797 -6.88 17.41 -24.51
N ILE A 798 -6.74 16.62 -23.45
CA ILE A 798 -7.02 15.18 -23.46
C ILE A 798 -8.46 15.01 -22.98
N SER A 799 -9.37 14.78 -23.93
CA SER A 799 -10.77 14.48 -23.63
C SER A 799 -10.86 13.22 -22.79
N VAL A 800 -11.63 13.27 -21.70
CA VAL A 800 -12.10 12.07 -21.00
C VAL A 800 -13.21 11.48 -21.86
N THR A 801 -12.94 10.42 -22.61
CA THR A 801 -13.99 9.59 -23.24
C THR A 801 -14.51 8.57 -22.26
#